data_AF-Q21GA1-F1
#
_entry.id   AF-Q21GA1-F1
#
_cell.length_a   1.000
_cell.length_b   1.000
_cell.length_c   1.000
_cell.angle_alpha   90.00
_cell.angle_beta   90.00
_cell.angle_gamma   90.00
#
_symmetry.space_group_name_H-M   'P 1'
#
loop_
_entity.id
_entity.type
_entity.pdbx_description
1 polymer ?
#
loop_
_entity_poly.entity_id
_entity_poly.type
_entity_poly.pdbx_seq_one_letter_code
_entity_poly.pdbx_strand_id
1 'polypeptide(L)'
;MKKVFSLIIGLSLSLPVWAGWERQWIDTFDGDSVDWTNWTAQVEANYNNEVQCYTADETSANKNYDVSDGTLKIIARKQSVECAGLGGQNKTWTSGRLNSKDKQEFLYGRIESRIRFHNLEGGTWPAFWMLENRISETPRKYDDDYEQWPNPGAGEIDVWEWFSNGPNIYIINFFNANNCGDRHDYVYPNGGSDVLNWHNYAMEWDANNISFFIDGSLITSFDVSSCPQYKEKMFVLLNLAVGGNLGGTIDPNLSLATLEVDYVGYCTATNANDYASCDETTPAALQGEPSTSWVLSTVNATATLANAAQNSGAIAFETSAFGENASDPMIYQAGQNITAGKEYTLAFDVRSNTAGRAFRAFVAASAEASQGILDQEVVVANADAWQFVSLNFTSEQTFNDAVIAFQSGTAALGNGELLFKNIVLTEHSTLYSTTVVTNAGGSINPPGPTVKTVSGYSSHFTITANVTHAIGDVFIDGVSVGPVAEYTFDNIQGDHEIEVQFVALPPPEGTEILTPVAATASSSLSVASRAIDGDYATRWESRHGIEATWLELDLGTAVDLHSILINWEAANAKAYTLEGSNDGENWTVLASVTNGTFGDRADELSLTGSYSHLRINATERSAGNDWGYSIWDIVLYAYTQDQNASSSSSSSSNSTTSSSSSSSTSSSSSSSSSSSSSSSSSSGGSEPASSGSGRMDGVVFLFLMVLFGLVTQRVVLAKLVS
;
A
#
# COMPACT_ATOMS: atom_id res chain seq x y z
N MET A 1 18.74 -68.45 25.32
CA MET A 1 17.63 -67.55 24.94
C MET A 1 18.10 -66.11 25.07
N LYS A 2 18.38 -65.41 23.96
CA LYS A 2 18.62 -63.96 23.94
C LYS A 2 17.43 -63.32 23.22
N LYS A 3 16.79 -62.33 23.83
CA LYS A 3 15.68 -61.60 23.21
C LYS A 3 16.24 -60.68 22.12
N VAL A 4 15.68 -60.77 20.91
CA VAL A 4 15.94 -59.81 19.84
C VAL A 4 14.99 -58.63 20.05
N PHE A 5 15.54 -57.42 20.18
CA PHE A 5 14.77 -56.19 20.06
C PHE A 5 14.72 -55.83 18.58
N SER A 6 13.53 -55.87 17.98
CA SER A 6 13.31 -55.26 16.67
C SER A 6 13.23 -53.75 16.83
N LEU A 7 14.22 -53.05 16.30
CA LEU A 7 14.17 -51.60 16.15
C LEU A 7 13.23 -51.27 14.99
N ILE A 8 12.00 -50.84 15.29
CA ILE A 8 11.11 -50.27 14.27
C ILE A 8 11.63 -48.88 13.95
N ILE A 9 12.34 -48.75 12.83
CA ILE A 9 12.67 -47.46 12.26
C ILE A 9 11.38 -46.95 11.62
N GLY A 10 10.65 -46.11 12.36
CA GLY A 10 9.53 -45.35 11.82
C GLY A 10 10.07 -44.34 10.81
N LEU A 11 9.91 -44.65 9.52
CA LEU A 11 10.19 -43.70 8.45
C LEU A 11 9.08 -42.64 8.48
N SER A 12 9.28 -41.56 9.23
CA SER A 12 8.41 -40.39 9.19
C SER A 12 8.59 -39.72 7.82
N LEU A 13 7.73 -40.06 6.86
CA LEU A 13 7.46 -39.14 5.77
C LEU A 13 6.79 -37.91 6.39
N SER A 14 7.57 -36.85 6.58
CA SER A 14 7.01 -35.51 6.60
C SER A 14 6.40 -35.27 5.23
N LEU A 15 5.07 -35.40 5.13
CA LEU A 15 4.35 -34.75 4.06
C LEU A 15 4.71 -33.26 4.12
N PRO A 16 4.90 -32.56 2.98
CA PRO A 16 5.02 -31.11 3.03
C PRO A 16 3.78 -30.57 3.74
N VAL A 17 3.97 -29.72 4.73
CA VAL A 17 2.86 -28.95 5.30
C VAL A 17 2.44 -28.01 4.18
N TRP A 18 1.21 -28.16 3.69
CA TRP A 18 0.65 -27.21 2.74
C TRP A 18 0.38 -25.94 3.55
N ALA A 19 0.87 -24.81 3.07
CA ALA A 19 0.46 -23.53 3.61
C ALA A 19 -1.05 -23.37 3.35
N GLY A 20 -1.82 -23.10 4.39
CA GLY A 20 -3.21 -22.65 4.25
C GLY A 20 -3.27 -21.17 3.90
N TRP A 21 -4.47 -20.62 3.90
CA TRP A 21 -4.73 -19.23 3.52
C TRP A 21 -5.10 -18.35 4.73
N GLU A 22 -4.72 -17.07 4.63
CA GLU A 22 -4.97 -16.03 5.63
C GLU A 22 -5.51 -14.78 4.93
N ARG A 23 -6.75 -14.38 5.27
CA ARG A 23 -7.56 -13.40 4.52
C ARG A 23 -7.17 -11.97 4.85
N GLN A 24 -6.61 -11.29 3.86
CA GLN A 24 -6.19 -9.89 3.94
C GLN A 24 -7.34 -8.92 3.68
N TRP A 25 -8.22 -9.26 2.73
CA TRP A 25 -9.37 -8.44 2.34
C TRP A 25 -10.52 -9.32 1.84
N ILE A 26 -11.76 -8.86 2.04
CA ILE A 26 -12.95 -9.46 1.46
C ILE A 26 -14.06 -8.41 1.34
N ASP A 27 -14.83 -8.47 0.26
CA ASP A 27 -16.13 -7.83 0.15
C ASP A 27 -17.20 -8.92 0.05
N THR A 28 -18.08 -8.99 1.05
CA THR A 28 -19.19 -9.95 1.17
C THR A 28 -20.53 -9.37 0.71
N PHE A 29 -20.57 -8.11 0.27
CA PHE A 29 -21.79 -7.46 -0.20
C PHE A 29 -22.99 -7.53 0.79
N ASP A 30 -22.71 -7.55 2.10
CA ASP A 30 -23.70 -7.58 3.20
C ASP A 30 -24.53 -6.29 3.37
N GLY A 31 -24.19 -5.24 2.62
CA GLY A 31 -24.85 -3.92 2.68
C GLY A 31 -26.17 -3.84 1.91
N ASP A 32 -26.60 -2.60 1.64
CA ASP A 32 -27.76 -2.26 0.78
C ASP A 32 -27.36 -1.51 -0.50
N SER A 33 -26.06 -1.33 -0.71
CA SER A 33 -25.41 -0.52 -1.73
C SER A 33 -24.02 -1.08 -2.06
N VAL A 34 -23.45 -0.71 -3.22
CA VAL A 34 -22.08 -1.08 -3.57
C VAL A 34 -21.10 -0.30 -2.69
N ASP A 35 -20.11 -0.98 -2.10
CA ASP A 35 -19.03 -0.27 -1.41
C ASP A 35 -18.11 0.41 -2.43
N TRP A 36 -18.41 1.68 -2.72
CA TRP A 36 -17.61 2.52 -3.59
C TRP A 36 -16.21 2.87 -3.04
N THR A 37 -15.88 2.48 -1.80
CA THR A 37 -14.50 2.53 -1.30
C THR A 37 -13.67 1.33 -1.79
N ASN A 38 -14.32 0.19 -2.09
CA ASN A 38 -13.71 -0.97 -2.75
C ASN A 38 -13.77 -0.87 -4.29
N TRP A 39 -14.88 -0.37 -4.85
CA TRP A 39 -15.18 -0.52 -6.29
C TRP A 39 -15.32 0.80 -7.06
N THR A 40 -15.01 0.78 -8.36
CA THR A 40 -15.28 1.85 -9.33
C THR A 40 -16.02 1.32 -10.55
N ALA A 41 -17.09 1.99 -10.99
CA ALA A 41 -17.83 1.61 -12.20
C ALA A 41 -17.19 2.18 -13.48
N GLN A 42 -16.86 1.32 -14.45
CA GLN A 42 -16.23 1.71 -15.71
C GLN A 42 -17.26 2.06 -16.80
N VAL A 43 -17.87 3.24 -16.69
CA VAL A 43 -18.92 3.71 -17.61
C VAL A 43 -18.44 4.07 -19.03
N GLU A 44 -17.12 4.13 -19.23
CA GLU A 44 -16.46 4.48 -20.51
C GLU A 44 -16.02 3.23 -21.31
N ALA A 45 -16.19 2.03 -20.75
CA ALA A 45 -15.72 0.78 -21.34
C ALA A 45 -16.59 0.32 -22.54
N ASN A 46 -15.95 0.04 -23.69
CA ASN A 46 -16.52 -0.72 -24.79
C ASN A 46 -15.41 -1.23 -25.74
N TYR A 47 -15.00 -2.49 -25.58
CA TYR A 47 -13.78 -3.00 -26.23
C TYR A 47 -14.05 -4.08 -27.28
N ASN A 48 -14.96 -5.02 -27.01
CA ASN A 48 -15.12 -6.23 -27.81
C ASN A 48 -16.37 -6.26 -28.70
N ASN A 49 -16.72 -5.11 -29.33
CA ASN A 49 -17.95 -4.92 -30.12
C ASN A 49 -19.26 -5.13 -29.33
N GLU A 50 -19.20 -4.92 -28.02
CA GLU A 50 -20.29 -5.18 -27.08
C GLU A 50 -21.42 -4.13 -27.17
N VAL A 51 -22.68 -4.55 -26.94
CA VAL A 51 -23.86 -3.72 -27.23
C VAL A 51 -24.47 -3.01 -26.02
N GLN A 52 -23.96 -3.25 -24.82
CA GLN A 52 -24.41 -2.57 -23.60
C GLN A 52 -23.77 -1.19 -23.41
N CYS A 53 -24.46 -0.40 -22.60
CA CYS A 53 -23.97 0.75 -21.87
C CYS A 53 -23.57 0.29 -20.47
N TYR A 54 -22.31 0.46 -20.07
CA TYR A 54 -21.97 0.29 -18.65
C TYR A 54 -22.40 1.53 -17.87
N THR A 55 -23.02 1.33 -16.70
CA THR A 55 -23.54 2.42 -15.86
C THR A 55 -22.94 2.36 -14.45
N ALA A 56 -23.21 3.41 -13.67
CA ALA A 56 -22.96 3.50 -12.23
C ALA A 56 -24.28 3.44 -11.42
N ASP A 57 -25.36 2.90 -12.00
CA ASP A 57 -26.69 2.99 -11.39
C ASP A 57 -26.97 1.83 -10.42
N GLU A 58 -26.98 2.16 -9.13
CA GLU A 58 -27.45 1.30 -8.02
C GLU A 58 -28.77 1.79 -7.39
N THR A 59 -29.34 2.91 -7.84
CA THR A 59 -30.41 3.63 -7.11
C THR A 59 -31.75 3.64 -7.83
N SER A 60 -31.77 3.52 -9.17
CA SER A 60 -33.02 3.56 -9.92
C SER A 60 -33.77 2.22 -9.86
N ALA A 61 -35.06 2.24 -10.21
CA ALA A 61 -35.85 1.02 -10.35
C ALA A 61 -35.32 0.07 -11.46
N ASN A 62 -34.46 0.56 -12.36
CA ASN A 62 -33.79 -0.21 -13.41
C ASN A 62 -32.27 -0.32 -13.16
N LYS A 63 -31.82 -0.18 -11.90
CA LYS A 63 -30.41 -0.27 -11.50
C LYS A 63 -29.67 -1.47 -12.09
N ASN A 64 -28.41 -1.27 -12.45
CA ASN A 64 -27.52 -2.30 -12.99
C ASN A 64 -26.68 -2.97 -11.90
N TYR A 65 -26.51 -2.33 -10.75
CA TYR A 65 -26.01 -2.97 -9.53
C TYR A 65 -27.14 -3.10 -8.51
N ASP A 66 -27.27 -4.25 -7.88
CA ASP A 66 -28.19 -4.47 -6.78
C ASP A 66 -27.47 -5.27 -5.70
N VAL A 67 -27.08 -4.60 -4.62
CA VAL A 67 -26.55 -5.24 -3.41
C VAL A 67 -27.72 -5.46 -2.46
N SER A 68 -27.96 -6.72 -2.13
CA SER A 68 -29.10 -7.18 -1.33
C SER A 68 -28.87 -8.61 -0.89
N ASP A 69 -29.54 -9.08 0.17
CA ASP A 69 -29.53 -10.50 0.60
C ASP A 69 -28.12 -11.13 0.74
N GLY A 70 -27.09 -10.32 1.05
CA GLY A 70 -25.69 -10.76 1.16
C GLY A 70 -24.97 -11.03 -0.17
N THR A 71 -25.46 -10.51 -1.31
CA THR A 71 -24.80 -10.71 -2.62
C THR A 71 -24.90 -9.48 -3.54
N LEU A 72 -23.88 -9.27 -4.37
CA LEU A 72 -23.90 -8.32 -5.48
C LEU A 72 -24.56 -8.96 -6.71
N LYS A 73 -25.56 -8.30 -7.28
CA LYS A 73 -26.12 -8.62 -8.60
C LYS A 73 -25.67 -7.57 -9.62
N ILE A 74 -24.93 -8.00 -10.64
CA ILE A 74 -24.69 -7.21 -11.86
C ILE A 74 -25.75 -7.61 -12.89
N ILE A 75 -26.65 -6.68 -13.20
CA ILE A 75 -27.87 -6.92 -13.98
C ILE A 75 -27.78 -6.23 -15.34
N ALA A 76 -27.70 -7.01 -16.41
CA ALA A 76 -27.88 -6.52 -17.77
C ALA A 76 -29.37 -6.38 -18.09
N ARG A 77 -29.78 -5.27 -18.72
CA ARG A 77 -31.18 -4.96 -19.05
C ARG A 77 -31.33 -4.47 -20.48
N LYS A 78 -32.37 -4.94 -21.18
CA LYS A 78 -32.73 -4.49 -22.53
C LYS A 78 -33.42 -3.13 -22.47
N GLN A 79 -32.61 -2.09 -22.50
CA GLN A 79 -33.04 -0.69 -22.36
C GLN A 79 -32.28 0.19 -23.35
N SER A 80 -33.00 0.93 -24.18
CA SER A 80 -32.41 1.99 -24.99
C SER A 80 -31.94 3.13 -24.09
N VAL A 81 -30.67 3.51 -24.19
CA VAL A 81 -30.05 4.56 -23.37
C VAL A 81 -29.02 5.34 -24.18
N GLU A 82 -28.85 6.62 -23.84
CA GLU A 82 -27.77 7.46 -24.31
C GLU A 82 -26.58 7.36 -23.35
N CYS A 83 -25.46 6.82 -23.81
CA CYS A 83 -24.28 6.54 -22.98
C CYS A 83 -23.39 7.77 -22.81
N ALA A 84 -23.53 8.46 -21.68
CA ALA A 84 -22.68 9.60 -21.33
C ALA A 84 -21.17 9.28 -21.41
N GLY A 85 -20.74 8.15 -20.80
CA GLY A 85 -19.35 7.68 -20.84
C GLY A 85 -18.84 7.25 -22.22
N LEU A 86 -19.73 7.04 -23.20
CA LEU A 86 -19.37 6.76 -24.60
C LEU A 86 -19.69 7.96 -25.51
N GLY A 87 -19.65 9.18 -24.98
CA GLY A 87 -19.84 10.42 -25.74
C GLY A 87 -21.25 10.61 -26.32
N GLY A 88 -22.29 10.09 -25.65
CA GLY A 88 -23.68 10.18 -26.08
C GLY A 88 -24.10 9.13 -27.11
N GLN A 89 -23.36 8.01 -27.23
CA GLN A 89 -23.78 6.91 -28.11
C GLN A 89 -25.06 6.23 -27.60
N ASN A 90 -26.03 6.02 -28.50
CA ASN A 90 -27.22 5.25 -28.18
C ASN A 90 -26.91 3.73 -28.20
N LYS A 91 -27.07 3.07 -27.06
CA LYS A 91 -27.00 1.61 -26.90
C LYS A 91 -28.40 1.04 -26.62
N THR A 92 -28.59 -0.26 -26.86
CA THR A 92 -29.88 -0.96 -26.69
C THR A 92 -29.97 -1.82 -25.43
N TRP A 93 -28.89 -1.84 -24.65
CA TRP A 93 -28.76 -2.54 -23.38
C TRP A 93 -28.05 -1.66 -22.36
N THR A 94 -28.34 -1.85 -21.07
CA THR A 94 -27.50 -1.39 -19.95
C THR A 94 -26.90 -2.59 -19.22
N SER A 95 -25.78 -2.43 -18.54
CA SER A 95 -25.18 -3.43 -17.64
C SER A 95 -24.17 -2.78 -16.67
N GLY A 96 -23.45 -3.59 -15.90
CA GLY A 96 -22.35 -3.16 -15.03
C GLY A 96 -21.00 -3.80 -15.34
N ARG A 97 -19.94 -3.04 -15.06
CA ARG A 97 -18.51 -3.41 -15.03
C ARG A 97 -17.85 -2.63 -13.89
N LEU A 98 -17.49 -3.34 -12.83
CA LEU A 98 -16.78 -2.81 -11.67
C LEU A 98 -15.30 -3.20 -11.75
N ASN A 99 -14.43 -2.34 -11.21
CA ASN A 99 -13.03 -2.68 -10.92
C ASN A 99 -12.63 -2.25 -9.50
N SER A 100 -11.56 -2.83 -8.97
CA SER A 100 -10.97 -2.45 -7.67
C SER A 100 -9.71 -1.57 -7.78
N LYS A 101 -9.41 -1.04 -8.98
CA LYS A 101 -8.21 -0.24 -9.24
C LYS A 101 -8.14 0.99 -8.33
N ASP A 102 -6.93 1.37 -7.91
CA ASP A 102 -6.63 2.47 -6.98
C ASP A 102 -7.25 2.31 -5.58
N LYS A 103 -7.83 1.14 -5.27
CA LYS A 103 -8.59 0.86 -4.05
C LYS A 103 -8.13 -0.42 -3.37
N GLN A 104 -8.18 -1.54 -4.09
CA GLN A 104 -7.71 -2.84 -3.66
C GLN A 104 -6.93 -3.48 -4.81
N GLU A 105 -5.62 -3.57 -4.64
CA GLU A 105 -4.69 -4.09 -5.64
C GLU A 105 -3.78 -5.14 -5.01
N PHE A 106 -3.63 -6.26 -5.70
CA PHE A 106 -3.10 -7.49 -5.15
C PHE A 106 -1.80 -7.88 -5.87
N LEU A 107 -0.85 -8.41 -5.13
CA LEU A 107 0.37 -9.03 -5.67
C LEU A 107 0.56 -10.37 -4.98
N TYR A 108 0.53 -11.44 -5.77
CA TYR A 108 0.54 -12.83 -5.30
C TYR A 108 -0.66 -13.18 -4.41
N GLY A 109 -0.68 -14.39 -3.82
CA GLY A 109 -1.73 -14.87 -2.93
C GLY A 109 -2.87 -15.63 -3.64
N ARG A 110 -3.95 -15.90 -2.90
CA ARG A 110 -5.20 -16.49 -3.41
C ARG A 110 -6.23 -15.39 -3.60
N ILE A 111 -6.77 -15.29 -4.80
CA ILE A 111 -7.89 -14.41 -5.15
C ILE A 111 -9.06 -15.35 -5.50
N GLU A 112 -10.16 -15.27 -4.75
CA GLU A 112 -11.32 -16.16 -4.87
C GLU A 112 -12.63 -15.37 -4.96
N SER A 113 -13.57 -15.86 -5.76
CA SER A 113 -14.94 -15.34 -5.78
C SER A 113 -15.94 -16.46 -5.96
N ARG A 114 -17.03 -16.40 -5.21
CA ARG A 114 -18.15 -17.35 -5.30
C ARG A 114 -19.25 -16.74 -6.16
N ILE A 115 -19.55 -17.39 -7.28
CA ILE A 115 -20.32 -16.81 -8.39
C ILE A 115 -21.41 -17.79 -8.86
N ARG A 116 -22.56 -17.24 -9.26
CA ARG A 116 -23.55 -17.92 -10.10
C ARG A 116 -24.13 -16.98 -11.17
N PHE A 117 -24.74 -17.55 -12.20
CA PHE A 117 -25.40 -16.83 -13.28
C PHE A 117 -26.86 -17.28 -13.40
N HIS A 118 -27.78 -16.37 -13.74
CA HIS A 118 -29.23 -16.66 -13.69
C HIS A 118 -29.84 -17.13 -15.02
N ASN A 119 -29.10 -17.03 -16.11
CA ASN A 119 -29.64 -17.09 -17.47
C ASN A 119 -28.86 -18.05 -18.37
N LEU A 120 -29.56 -18.71 -19.29
CA LEU A 120 -28.93 -19.60 -20.30
C LEU A 120 -29.23 -19.15 -21.73
N GLU A 121 -30.01 -18.08 -21.90
CA GLU A 121 -30.33 -17.52 -23.21
C GLU A 121 -29.08 -16.92 -23.88
N GLY A 122 -28.95 -17.13 -25.19
CA GLY A 122 -27.78 -16.70 -25.96
C GLY A 122 -27.54 -15.19 -25.90
N GLY A 123 -26.27 -14.77 -25.89
CA GLY A 123 -25.88 -13.37 -25.99
C GLY A 123 -25.22 -12.74 -24.76
N THR A 124 -25.02 -13.48 -23.67
CA THR A 124 -24.39 -12.95 -22.45
C THR A 124 -22.93 -13.38 -22.33
N TRP A 125 -22.13 -12.55 -21.67
CA TRP A 125 -20.72 -12.77 -21.42
C TRP A 125 -20.33 -12.18 -20.05
N PRO A 126 -20.65 -12.88 -18.93
CA PRO A 126 -20.10 -12.58 -17.61
C PRO A 126 -18.61 -12.94 -17.50
N ALA A 127 -17.87 -12.16 -16.70
CA ALA A 127 -16.46 -12.42 -16.42
C ALA A 127 -16.05 -11.97 -15.01
N PHE A 128 -15.08 -12.71 -14.44
CA PHE A 128 -14.28 -12.41 -13.26
C PHE A 128 -12.81 -12.56 -13.64
N TRP A 129 -12.08 -11.45 -13.60
CA TRP A 129 -10.79 -11.31 -14.27
C TRP A 129 -9.97 -10.18 -13.64
N MET A 130 -8.73 -10.00 -14.06
CA MET A 130 -7.78 -9.06 -13.47
C MET A 130 -6.93 -8.33 -14.52
N LEU A 131 -6.57 -7.09 -14.22
CA LEU A 131 -5.68 -6.26 -15.02
C LEU A 131 -4.56 -5.66 -14.16
N GLU A 132 -3.39 -5.47 -14.76
CA GLU A 132 -2.23 -4.79 -14.15
C GLU A 132 -2.51 -3.30 -13.90
N ASN A 133 -2.10 -2.78 -12.74
CA ASN A 133 -2.56 -1.47 -12.26
C ASN A 133 -2.16 -0.28 -13.15
N ARG A 134 -0.98 -0.31 -13.79
CA ARG A 134 -0.49 0.72 -14.72
C ARG A 134 -1.32 0.90 -16.00
N ILE A 135 -2.34 0.06 -16.23
CA ILE A 135 -3.21 0.20 -17.40
C ILE A 135 -3.92 1.55 -17.39
N SER A 136 -3.92 2.20 -18.55
CA SER A 136 -4.61 3.45 -18.81
C SER A 136 -6.12 3.26 -19.00
N GLU A 137 -6.78 2.67 -18.01
CA GLU A 137 -8.23 2.66 -17.86
C GLU A 137 -8.67 3.43 -16.61
N THR A 138 -9.92 3.88 -16.57
CA THR A 138 -10.50 4.62 -15.44
C THR A 138 -10.74 3.67 -14.25
N PRO A 139 -10.42 4.05 -12.99
CA PRO A 139 -9.83 5.32 -12.54
C PRO A 139 -8.39 5.52 -13.02
N ARG A 140 -8.06 6.79 -13.33
CA ARG A 140 -6.71 7.25 -13.64
C ARG A 140 -6.30 8.34 -12.65
N LYS A 141 -5.38 8.00 -11.76
CA LYS A 141 -4.78 8.87 -10.75
C LYS A 141 -3.44 9.47 -11.22
N TYR A 142 -2.92 9.00 -12.36
CA TYR A 142 -1.72 9.48 -13.07
C TYR A 142 -0.39 9.21 -12.36
N ASP A 143 -0.37 8.23 -11.47
CA ASP A 143 0.79 7.62 -10.82
C ASP A 143 1.19 6.32 -11.54
N ASP A 144 1.57 6.49 -12.80
CA ASP A 144 1.99 5.47 -13.78
C ASP A 144 0.88 4.78 -14.63
N ASP A 145 -0.33 5.33 -14.66
CA ASP A 145 -1.49 4.92 -15.50
C ASP A 145 -1.36 5.16 -17.03
N TYR A 146 -0.17 5.02 -17.61
CA TYR A 146 0.06 5.33 -19.03
C TYR A 146 -0.06 4.12 -19.96
N GLU A 147 -0.01 2.90 -19.44
CA GLU A 147 0.21 1.72 -20.28
C GLU A 147 -1.05 1.28 -21.03
N GLN A 148 -0.86 0.92 -22.30
CA GLN A 148 -1.95 0.55 -23.20
C GLN A 148 -2.00 -0.97 -23.33
N TRP A 149 -3.18 -1.58 -23.19
CA TRP A 149 -3.33 -3.02 -23.44
C TRP A 149 -2.88 -3.41 -24.86
N PRO A 150 -2.18 -4.54 -25.08
CA PRO A 150 -1.73 -5.55 -24.10
C PRO A 150 -0.23 -5.39 -23.74
N ASN A 151 0.30 -4.17 -23.64
CA ASN A 151 1.73 -3.96 -23.34
C ASN A 151 2.06 -4.37 -21.88
N PRO A 152 3.34 -4.61 -21.53
CA PRO A 152 3.74 -4.78 -20.13
C PRO A 152 3.40 -3.50 -19.36
N GLY A 153 2.76 -3.61 -18.18
CA GLY A 153 2.04 -2.51 -17.56
C GLY A 153 0.52 -2.62 -17.69
N ALA A 154 0.03 -3.44 -18.62
CA ALA A 154 -1.37 -3.71 -18.88
C ALA A 154 -1.63 -5.21 -19.13
N GLY A 155 -0.95 -6.07 -18.37
CA GLY A 155 -1.19 -7.52 -18.41
C GLY A 155 -2.59 -7.91 -17.92
N GLU A 156 -3.13 -9.00 -18.46
CA GLU A 156 -4.48 -9.50 -18.19
C GLU A 156 -4.45 -10.97 -17.72
N ILE A 157 -5.35 -11.32 -16.80
CA ILE A 157 -5.62 -12.69 -16.34
C ILE A 157 -7.14 -12.90 -16.23
N ASP A 158 -7.67 -13.83 -17.02
CA ASP A 158 -9.08 -14.25 -16.90
C ASP A 158 -9.17 -15.44 -15.94
N VAL A 159 -9.75 -15.24 -14.75
CA VAL A 159 -9.94 -16.30 -13.74
C VAL A 159 -11.17 -17.15 -14.10
N TRP A 160 -12.24 -16.48 -14.55
CA TRP A 160 -13.45 -17.11 -15.06
C TRP A 160 -14.12 -16.24 -16.11
N GLU A 161 -14.10 -16.68 -17.37
CA GLU A 161 -14.85 -16.06 -18.47
C GLU A 161 -15.84 -17.06 -19.08
N TRP A 162 -17.15 -16.76 -19.02
CA TRP A 162 -18.20 -17.62 -19.58
C TRP A 162 -19.07 -16.85 -20.58
N PHE A 163 -19.61 -17.55 -21.58
CA PHE A 163 -20.51 -16.95 -22.57
C PHE A 163 -21.61 -17.93 -23.00
N SER A 164 -22.86 -17.46 -23.01
CA SER A 164 -24.03 -18.36 -23.16
C SER A 164 -24.18 -19.01 -24.54
N ASN A 165 -23.46 -18.52 -25.56
CA ASN A 165 -23.38 -19.15 -26.88
C ASN A 165 -22.31 -20.25 -27.00
N GLY A 166 -21.46 -20.44 -25.98
CA GLY A 166 -20.54 -21.57 -25.84
C GLY A 166 -20.66 -22.25 -24.47
N PRO A 167 -21.88 -22.53 -23.99
CA PRO A 167 -22.19 -22.54 -22.56
C PRO A 167 -21.55 -23.71 -21.78
N ASN A 168 -21.03 -24.74 -22.47
CA ASN A 168 -20.42 -25.91 -21.84
C ASN A 168 -18.97 -25.69 -21.39
N ILE A 169 -18.37 -24.53 -21.68
CA ILE A 169 -17.01 -24.18 -21.25
C ILE A 169 -16.98 -22.83 -20.54
N TYR A 170 -15.99 -22.65 -19.67
CA TYR A 170 -15.46 -21.33 -19.34
C TYR A 170 -13.98 -21.27 -19.75
N ILE A 171 -13.50 -20.05 -20.01
CA ILE A 171 -12.14 -19.76 -20.44
C ILE A 171 -11.35 -19.24 -19.24
N ILE A 172 -10.12 -19.75 -19.12
CA ILE A 172 -9.01 -19.14 -18.38
C ILE A 172 -8.02 -18.67 -19.43
N ASN A 173 -7.50 -17.46 -19.32
CA ASN A 173 -6.59 -16.91 -20.33
C ASN A 173 -5.64 -15.86 -19.78
N PHE A 174 -4.61 -15.58 -20.57
CA PHE A 174 -3.58 -14.59 -20.28
C PHE A 174 -3.36 -13.76 -21.55
N PHE A 175 -3.45 -12.43 -21.43
CA PHE A 175 -3.08 -11.53 -22.52
C PHE A 175 -1.97 -10.57 -22.08
N ASN A 176 -0.93 -10.51 -22.90
CA ASN A 176 0.21 -9.61 -22.76
C ASN A 176 1.06 -9.62 -24.05
N ALA A 177 1.98 -8.67 -24.14
CA ALA A 177 3.17 -8.83 -24.95
C ALA A 177 4.12 -9.87 -24.32
N ASN A 178 4.75 -10.68 -25.17
CA ASN A 178 5.82 -11.66 -24.88
C ASN A 178 5.42 -13.11 -24.53
N ASN A 179 4.19 -13.55 -24.82
CA ASN A 179 3.76 -14.96 -24.71
C ASN A 179 3.88 -15.56 -23.30
N CYS A 180 3.43 -14.83 -22.29
CA CYS A 180 3.41 -15.29 -20.91
C CYS A 180 2.03 -15.78 -20.51
N GLY A 181 1.95 -17.02 -20.00
CA GLY A 181 0.67 -17.74 -19.86
C GLY A 181 0.16 -18.31 -21.19
N ASP A 182 -0.91 -19.11 -21.12
CA ASP A 182 -1.60 -19.69 -22.28
C ASP A 182 -3.08 -19.89 -21.95
N ARG A 183 -3.92 -20.10 -22.95
CA ARG A 183 -5.37 -20.29 -22.79
C ARG A 183 -5.70 -21.71 -22.32
N HIS A 184 -6.67 -21.83 -21.40
CA HIS A 184 -7.26 -23.10 -21.01
C HIS A 184 -8.79 -23.05 -21.05
N ASP A 185 -9.41 -23.97 -21.78
CA ASP A 185 -10.87 -24.13 -21.84
C ASP A 185 -11.30 -25.25 -20.89
N TYR A 186 -11.90 -24.90 -19.74
CA TYR A 186 -12.47 -25.88 -18.84
C TYR A 186 -13.86 -26.31 -19.32
N VAL A 187 -14.13 -27.62 -19.37
CA VAL A 187 -15.43 -28.18 -19.76
C VAL A 187 -16.25 -28.53 -18.52
N TYR A 188 -17.40 -27.88 -18.35
CA TYR A 188 -18.30 -28.16 -17.24
C TYR A 188 -18.81 -29.63 -17.27
N PRO A 189 -18.67 -30.40 -16.19
CA PRO A 189 -19.09 -31.81 -16.14
C PRO A 189 -20.58 -32.03 -16.45
N ASN A 190 -21.43 -31.08 -16.06
CA ASN A 190 -22.88 -31.11 -16.30
C ASN A 190 -23.30 -30.29 -17.53
N GLY A 191 -22.35 -29.77 -18.32
CA GLY A 191 -22.59 -28.81 -19.38
C GLY A 191 -23.11 -27.46 -18.85
N GLY A 192 -23.59 -26.61 -19.75
CA GLY A 192 -23.83 -25.20 -19.44
C GLY A 192 -24.92 -24.84 -18.44
N SER A 193 -25.65 -25.80 -17.86
CA SER A 193 -26.49 -25.55 -16.69
C SER A 193 -25.71 -25.45 -15.38
N ASP A 194 -24.41 -25.79 -15.36
CA ASP A 194 -23.58 -25.75 -14.14
C ASP A 194 -23.54 -24.35 -13.54
N VAL A 195 -23.38 -23.31 -14.38
CA VAL A 195 -23.32 -21.89 -13.96
C VAL A 195 -24.56 -21.37 -13.22
N LEU A 196 -25.68 -22.11 -13.24
CA LEU A 196 -26.86 -21.78 -12.44
C LEU A 196 -26.66 -22.07 -10.94
N ASN A 197 -25.67 -22.90 -10.59
CA ASN A 197 -25.27 -23.20 -9.23
C ASN A 197 -24.17 -22.23 -8.77
N TRP A 198 -24.00 -22.14 -7.46
CA TRP A 198 -22.85 -21.46 -6.87
C TRP A 198 -21.58 -22.29 -7.03
N HIS A 199 -20.54 -21.68 -7.56
CA HIS A 199 -19.19 -22.25 -7.63
C HIS A 199 -18.17 -21.24 -7.11
N ASN A 200 -17.12 -21.72 -6.43
CA ASN A 200 -15.97 -20.90 -6.03
C ASN A 200 -14.93 -20.96 -7.14
N TYR A 201 -14.70 -19.83 -7.82
CA TYR A 201 -13.63 -19.69 -8.81
C TYR A 201 -12.46 -18.97 -8.16
N ALA A 202 -11.25 -19.52 -8.27
CA ALA A 202 -10.07 -18.94 -7.64
C ALA A 202 -8.82 -19.06 -8.50
N MET A 203 -7.89 -18.15 -8.27
CA MET A 203 -6.49 -18.29 -8.65
C MET A 203 -5.58 -18.25 -7.42
N GLU A 204 -4.48 -18.99 -7.46
CA GLU A 204 -3.35 -18.90 -6.52
C GLU A 204 -2.12 -18.46 -7.32
N TRP A 205 -1.44 -17.42 -6.87
CA TRP A 205 -0.40 -16.72 -7.62
C TRP A 205 0.85 -16.52 -6.76
N ASP A 206 2.01 -16.86 -7.30
CA ASP A 206 3.33 -16.51 -6.77
C ASP A 206 4.26 -16.01 -7.89
N ALA A 207 5.47 -15.58 -7.54
CA ALA A 207 6.47 -15.03 -8.47
C ALA A 207 6.93 -15.97 -9.61
N ASN A 208 6.52 -17.25 -9.57
CA ASN A 208 6.90 -18.32 -10.47
C ASN A 208 5.71 -19.07 -11.09
N ASN A 209 4.54 -19.10 -10.43
CA ASN A 209 3.42 -19.92 -10.88
C ASN A 209 2.05 -19.26 -10.62
N ILE A 210 1.11 -19.48 -11.53
CA ILE A 210 -0.32 -19.16 -11.34
C ILE A 210 -1.14 -20.43 -11.56
N SER A 211 -1.95 -20.80 -10.57
CA SER A 211 -2.82 -21.99 -10.54
C SER A 211 -4.29 -21.57 -10.46
N PHE A 212 -5.19 -22.28 -11.14
CA PHE A 212 -6.63 -21.98 -11.17
C PHE A 212 -7.47 -23.12 -10.62
N PHE A 213 -8.53 -22.79 -9.91
CA PHE A 213 -9.37 -23.73 -9.18
C PHE A 213 -10.86 -23.47 -9.41
N ILE A 214 -11.65 -24.55 -9.37
CA ILE A 214 -13.11 -24.50 -9.18
C ILE A 214 -13.46 -25.39 -7.98
N ASP A 215 -14.21 -24.86 -7.02
CA ASP A 215 -14.64 -25.57 -5.80
C ASP A 215 -13.46 -26.28 -5.07
N GLY A 216 -12.33 -25.58 -4.96
CA GLY A 216 -11.08 -26.09 -4.37
C GLY A 216 -10.32 -27.12 -5.22
N SER A 217 -10.84 -27.53 -6.37
CA SER A 217 -10.20 -28.49 -7.29
C SER A 217 -9.30 -27.77 -8.30
N LEU A 218 -8.01 -28.11 -8.32
CA LEU A 218 -7.05 -27.58 -9.30
C LEU A 218 -7.44 -27.98 -10.74
N ILE A 219 -7.54 -26.98 -11.61
CA ILE A 219 -7.87 -27.14 -13.02
C ILE A 219 -6.62 -27.07 -13.92
N THR A 220 -5.79 -26.05 -13.73
CA THR A 220 -4.57 -25.83 -14.52
C THR A 220 -3.58 -24.95 -13.77
N SER A 221 -2.30 -25.02 -14.14
CA SER A 221 -1.22 -24.18 -13.60
C SER A 221 -0.27 -23.75 -14.71
N PHE A 222 0.30 -22.54 -14.60
CA PHE A 222 1.20 -21.96 -15.59
C PHE A 222 2.47 -21.41 -14.92
N ASP A 223 3.63 -21.80 -15.46
CA ASP A 223 4.93 -21.23 -15.09
C ASP A 223 5.03 -19.79 -15.63
N VAL A 224 5.12 -18.82 -14.72
CA VAL A 224 5.27 -17.39 -14.99
C VAL A 224 6.61 -16.84 -14.45
N SER A 225 7.55 -17.71 -14.08
CA SER A 225 8.85 -17.32 -13.51
C SER A 225 9.64 -16.34 -14.39
N SER A 226 9.50 -16.43 -15.71
CA SER A 226 10.10 -15.53 -16.71
C SER A 226 9.24 -14.33 -17.10
N CYS A 227 8.10 -14.09 -16.44
CA CYS A 227 7.09 -13.12 -16.87
C CYS A 227 7.02 -11.91 -15.92
N PRO A 228 7.73 -10.80 -16.22
CA PRO A 228 7.84 -9.66 -15.31
C PRO A 228 6.50 -8.96 -15.02
N GLN A 229 5.57 -8.93 -15.98
CA GLN A 229 4.24 -8.32 -15.80
C GLN A 229 3.35 -9.03 -14.76
N TYR A 230 3.65 -10.29 -14.42
CA TYR A 230 2.95 -11.03 -13.36
C TYR A 230 3.74 -11.02 -12.04
N LYS A 231 4.50 -9.94 -11.82
CA LYS A 231 5.23 -9.61 -10.58
C LYS A 231 4.92 -8.20 -10.07
N GLU A 232 3.94 -7.55 -10.71
CA GLU A 232 3.43 -6.22 -10.40
C GLU A 232 1.98 -6.35 -9.90
N LYS A 233 1.46 -5.31 -9.25
CA LYS A 233 0.11 -5.34 -8.68
C LYS A 233 -0.97 -5.41 -9.77
N MET A 234 -2.01 -6.18 -9.50
CA MET A 234 -3.19 -6.33 -10.35
C MET A 234 -4.47 -6.09 -9.55
N PHE A 235 -5.51 -5.55 -10.20
CA PHE A 235 -6.82 -5.31 -9.60
C PHE A 235 -7.90 -6.22 -10.21
N VAL A 236 -8.97 -6.47 -9.46
CA VAL A 236 -10.09 -7.32 -9.89
C VAL A 236 -11.08 -6.53 -10.74
N LEU A 237 -11.67 -7.20 -11.73
CA LEU A 237 -12.84 -6.76 -12.48
C LEU A 237 -13.98 -7.78 -12.42
N LEU A 238 -15.20 -7.27 -12.31
CA LEU A 238 -16.44 -8.03 -12.41
C LEU A 238 -17.37 -7.37 -13.42
N ASN A 239 -17.84 -8.10 -14.43
CA ASN A 239 -18.79 -7.54 -15.40
C ASN A 239 -19.75 -8.55 -16.00
N LEU A 240 -20.82 -8.01 -16.59
CA LEU A 240 -21.72 -8.73 -17.49
C LEU A 240 -21.81 -8.01 -18.83
N ALA A 241 -21.06 -8.48 -19.84
CA ALA A 241 -21.17 -7.98 -21.20
C ALA A 241 -22.35 -8.64 -21.96
N VAL A 242 -22.82 -7.96 -23.01
CA VAL A 242 -23.91 -8.44 -23.88
C VAL A 242 -23.50 -8.31 -25.35
N GLY A 243 -23.68 -9.39 -26.11
CA GLY A 243 -23.22 -9.50 -27.49
C GLY A 243 -21.69 -9.53 -27.57
N GLY A 244 -21.13 -8.75 -28.50
CA GLY A 244 -19.68 -8.70 -28.71
C GLY A 244 -19.08 -9.98 -29.29
N ASN A 245 -17.73 -10.05 -29.28
CA ASN A 245 -16.95 -11.07 -29.97
C ASN A 245 -17.19 -12.50 -29.45
N LEU A 246 -17.37 -12.69 -28.13
CA LEU A 246 -17.65 -14.00 -27.52
C LEU A 246 -19.13 -14.20 -27.17
N GLY A 247 -19.75 -13.22 -26.50
CA GLY A 247 -21.17 -13.28 -26.15
C GLY A 247 -22.09 -13.45 -27.37
N GLY A 248 -21.73 -12.87 -28.53
CA GLY A 248 -22.23 -13.29 -29.84
C GLY A 248 -23.69 -12.91 -30.15
N THR A 249 -24.46 -13.86 -30.68
CA THR A 249 -25.86 -13.60 -31.09
C THR A 249 -26.79 -13.57 -29.88
N ILE A 250 -27.51 -12.46 -29.71
CA ILE A 250 -28.44 -12.29 -28.59
C ILE A 250 -29.78 -12.95 -28.90
N ASP A 251 -30.27 -13.78 -27.97
CA ASP A 251 -31.60 -14.39 -28.05
C ASP A 251 -32.67 -13.28 -28.05
N PRO A 252 -33.64 -13.31 -29.00
CA PRO A 252 -34.65 -12.27 -29.09
C PRO A 252 -35.51 -12.13 -27.81
N ASN A 253 -35.64 -13.21 -27.03
CA ASN A 253 -36.42 -13.25 -25.78
C ASN A 253 -35.63 -12.77 -24.56
N LEU A 254 -34.29 -12.76 -24.61
CA LEU A 254 -33.49 -12.18 -23.54
C LEU A 254 -33.85 -10.71 -23.38
N SER A 255 -34.16 -10.33 -22.14
CA SER A 255 -34.59 -8.98 -21.74
C SER A 255 -33.92 -8.50 -20.45
N LEU A 256 -33.48 -9.44 -19.61
CA LEU A 256 -32.70 -9.21 -18.41
C LEU A 256 -31.75 -10.41 -18.23
N ALA A 257 -30.53 -10.17 -17.76
CA ALA A 257 -29.63 -11.22 -17.29
C ALA A 257 -28.91 -10.79 -16.00
N THR A 258 -28.63 -11.73 -15.11
CA THR A 258 -27.96 -11.44 -13.83
C THR A 258 -26.74 -12.32 -13.60
N LEU A 259 -25.59 -11.68 -13.38
CA LEU A 259 -24.43 -12.25 -12.71
C LEU A 259 -24.58 -11.94 -11.22
N GLU A 260 -24.46 -12.96 -10.38
CA GLU A 260 -24.55 -12.81 -8.92
C GLU A 260 -23.27 -13.31 -8.26
N VAL A 261 -22.74 -12.49 -7.35
CA VAL A 261 -21.47 -12.68 -6.68
C VAL A 261 -21.71 -12.61 -5.17
N ASP A 262 -21.33 -13.67 -4.48
CA ASP A 262 -21.48 -13.84 -3.03
C ASP A 262 -20.40 -13.05 -2.29
N TYR A 263 -19.14 -13.18 -2.75
CA TYR A 263 -18.01 -12.40 -2.24
C TYR A 263 -16.89 -12.29 -3.28
N VAL A 264 -15.95 -11.37 -3.05
CA VAL A 264 -14.60 -11.41 -3.60
C VAL A 264 -13.60 -11.35 -2.44
N GLY A 265 -12.72 -12.33 -2.33
CA GLY A 265 -11.74 -12.47 -1.24
C GLY A 265 -10.30 -12.46 -1.75
N TYR A 266 -9.40 -11.89 -0.95
CA TYR A 266 -7.95 -11.92 -1.15
C TYR A 266 -7.23 -12.42 0.11
N CYS A 267 -6.36 -13.42 -0.06
CA CYS A 267 -5.62 -14.08 1.01
C CYS A 267 -4.14 -14.26 0.66
N THR A 268 -3.28 -14.21 1.67
CA THR A 268 -1.86 -14.60 1.57
C THR A 268 -1.65 -16.01 2.12
N ALA A 269 -0.60 -16.68 1.65
CA ALA A 269 -0.25 -18.00 2.17
C ALA A 269 0.25 -17.90 3.62
N THR A 270 -0.15 -18.83 4.47
CA THR A 270 0.24 -18.91 5.89
C THR A 270 0.58 -20.34 6.28
N ASN A 271 1.54 -20.50 7.20
CA ASN A 271 1.84 -21.82 7.79
C ASN A 271 1.06 -22.07 9.09
N ALA A 272 0.16 -21.15 9.48
CA ALA A 272 -0.60 -21.21 10.72
C ALA A 272 -1.81 -22.17 10.67
N ASN A 273 -2.33 -22.47 9.48
CA ASN A 273 -3.52 -23.26 9.26
C ASN A 273 -3.44 -24.06 7.93
N ASP A 274 -4.46 -24.87 7.63
CA ASP A 274 -4.62 -25.65 6.41
C ASP A 274 -5.91 -25.31 5.61
N TYR A 275 -6.44 -24.08 5.76
CA TYR A 275 -7.59 -23.59 4.99
C TYR A 275 -7.25 -23.48 3.51
N ALA A 276 -8.14 -23.97 2.64
CA ALA A 276 -7.96 -24.04 1.20
C ALA A 276 -8.81 -23.04 0.39
N SER A 277 -9.75 -22.35 1.03
CA SER A 277 -10.58 -21.28 0.44
C SER A 277 -10.03 -19.89 0.81
N CYS A 278 -10.63 -18.85 0.24
CA CYS A 278 -10.41 -17.46 0.63
C CYS A 278 -11.77 -16.75 0.77
N ASP A 279 -12.47 -17.08 1.85
CA ASP A 279 -13.86 -16.74 2.12
C ASP A 279 -14.07 -16.15 3.54
N GLU A 280 -15.32 -15.90 3.92
CA GLU A 280 -15.72 -15.44 5.25
C GLU A 280 -15.26 -16.35 6.41
N THR A 281 -15.06 -17.65 6.15
CA THR A 281 -14.62 -18.65 7.14
C THR A 281 -13.11 -18.75 7.26
N THR A 282 -12.39 -18.25 6.25
CA THR A 282 -10.93 -18.25 6.20
C THR A 282 -10.37 -17.29 7.25
N PRO A 283 -9.43 -17.72 8.12
CA PRO A 283 -8.89 -16.86 9.17
C PRO A 283 -8.33 -15.55 8.60
N ALA A 284 -8.80 -14.41 9.11
CA ALA A 284 -8.30 -13.11 8.69
C ALA A 284 -6.87 -12.85 9.18
N ALA A 285 -6.14 -12.07 8.39
CA ALA A 285 -4.77 -11.59 8.62
C ALA A 285 -4.63 -10.84 9.94
N LEU A 286 -4.45 -11.62 11.01
CA LEU A 286 -4.63 -11.24 12.41
C LEU A 286 -5.61 -10.07 12.67
N GLN A 287 -6.81 -10.21 12.12
CA GLN A 287 -8.04 -9.49 12.50
C GLN A 287 -9.18 -10.50 12.72
N GLY A 288 -8.94 -11.48 13.59
CA GLY A 288 -9.79 -12.67 13.74
C GLY A 288 -11.06 -12.46 14.60
N GLU A 289 -12.07 -13.27 14.31
CA GLU A 289 -13.34 -13.29 15.05
C GLU A 289 -13.23 -14.10 16.38
N PRO A 290 -13.98 -13.73 17.45
CA PRO A 290 -13.76 -14.24 18.79
C PRO A 290 -14.45 -15.60 19.09
N SER A 291 -13.80 -16.42 19.91
CA SER A 291 -14.40 -17.65 20.45
C SER A 291 -15.61 -17.36 21.37
N THR A 292 -16.69 -18.12 21.22
CA THR A 292 -18.03 -17.82 21.79
C THR A 292 -18.22 -18.13 23.30
N SER A 293 -17.18 -18.04 24.13
CA SER A 293 -17.25 -18.32 25.57
C SER A 293 -16.88 -17.11 26.45
N TRP A 294 -17.78 -16.13 26.51
CA TRP A 294 -17.70 -14.98 27.42
C TRP A 294 -18.35 -15.32 28.78
N VAL A 295 -17.63 -15.13 29.89
CA VAL A 295 -18.17 -15.35 31.24
C VAL A 295 -18.42 -14.00 31.91
N LEU A 296 -19.69 -13.62 32.04
CA LEU A 296 -20.08 -12.39 32.72
C LEU A 296 -20.15 -12.61 34.24
N SER A 297 -19.02 -12.56 34.96
CA SER A 297 -19.03 -12.73 36.42
C SER A 297 -19.51 -11.47 37.15
N THR A 298 -20.83 -11.41 37.38
CA THR A 298 -21.49 -10.73 38.51
C THR A 298 -21.01 -9.32 38.92
N VAL A 299 -21.83 -8.30 38.65
CA VAL A 299 -22.62 -7.55 39.66
C VAL A 299 -23.64 -6.66 38.91
N ASN A 300 -24.95 -6.91 39.12
CA ASN A 300 -26.13 -6.04 38.95
C ASN A 300 -26.26 -4.98 37.81
N ALA A 301 -25.36 -4.88 36.85
CA ALA A 301 -25.60 -4.13 35.62
C ALA A 301 -26.40 -5.03 34.65
N THR A 302 -27.63 -4.64 34.33
CA THR A 302 -28.28 -5.14 33.11
C THR A 302 -27.54 -4.56 31.91
N ALA A 303 -26.51 -5.27 31.45
CA ALA A 303 -26.03 -5.13 30.09
C ALA A 303 -27.15 -5.56 29.14
N THR A 304 -28.04 -4.61 28.80
CA THR A 304 -28.91 -4.79 27.65
C THR A 304 -28.01 -4.83 26.43
N LEU A 305 -27.92 -5.99 25.80
CA LEU A 305 -27.50 -6.11 24.41
C LEU A 305 -28.35 -5.11 23.61
N ALA A 306 -27.78 -3.96 23.27
CA ALA A 306 -28.49 -2.96 22.49
C ALA A 306 -28.78 -3.56 21.11
N ASN A 307 -29.99 -3.36 20.58
CA ASN A 307 -30.40 -4.00 19.32
C ASN A 307 -29.47 -3.66 18.12
N ALA A 308 -28.66 -2.59 18.21
CA ALA A 308 -27.64 -2.24 17.22
C ALA A 308 -26.44 -3.22 17.18
N ALA A 309 -26.13 -3.89 18.29
CA ALA A 309 -25.01 -4.84 18.39
C ALA A 309 -25.25 -6.13 17.59
N GLN A 310 -26.52 -6.57 17.47
CA GLN A 310 -26.85 -7.85 16.82
C GLN A 310 -26.58 -7.86 15.31
N ASN A 311 -26.51 -6.69 14.66
CA ASN A 311 -26.34 -6.57 13.22
C ASN A 311 -24.90 -6.20 12.78
N SER A 312 -23.92 -6.21 13.69
CA SER A 312 -22.57 -5.68 13.41
C SER A 312 -21.40 -6.52 13.94
N GLY A 313 -21.67 -7.70 14.52
CA GLY A 313 -20.65 -8.57 15.15
C GLY A 313 -20.02 -7.98 16.43
N ALA A 314 -20.33 -6.74 16.78
CA ALA A 314 -19.70 -6.01 17.87
C ALA A 314 -20.40 -6.20 19.22
N ILE A 315 -19.60 -6.21 20.29
CA ILE A 315 -20.09 -6.21 21.67
C ILE A 315 -20.19 -4.74 22.14
N ALA A 316 -21.40 -4.30 22.44
CA ALA A 316 -21.71 -2.92 22.81
C ALA A 316 -21.86 -2.71 24.32
N PHE A 317 -21.29 -1.61 24.83
CA PHE A 317 -21.35 -1.23 26.24
C PHE A 317 -21.65 0.26 26.41
N GLU A 318 -22.65 0.58 27.25
CA GLU A 318 -22.73 1.92 27.82
C GLU A 318 -21.58 2.12 28.82
N THR A 319 -20.86 3.23 28.72
CA THR A 319 -19.76 3.51 29.65
C THR A 319 -20.20 3.94 31.05
N SER A 320 -21.51 4.17 31.23
CA SER A 320 -22.18 4.24 32.53
C SER A 320 -22.06 2.93 33.33
N ALA A 321 -21.79 1.80 32.66
CA ALA A 321 -21.60 0.48 33.27
C ALA A 321 -20.15 0.21 33.68
N PHE A 322 -19.16 0.98 33.22
CA PHE A 322 -17.78 0.90 33.71
C PHE A 322 -17.67 1.67 35.02
N GLY A 323 -17.09 1.08 36.06
CA GLY A 323 -17.03 1.68 37.39
C GLY A 323 -16.09 2.88 37.46
N GLU A 324 -16.37 3.80 38.38
CA GLU A 324 -15.50 4.95 38.70
C GLU A 324 -14.15 4.54 39.33
N ASN A 325 -13.95 3.24 39.62
CA ASN A 325 -12.71 2.68 40.13
C ASN A 325 -12.25 1.53 39.22
N ALA A 326 -10.93 1.33 39.08
CA ALA A 326 -10.32 0.23 38.34
C ALA A 326 -10.63 -1.20 38.87
N SER A 327 -11.51 -1.33 39.87
CA SER A 327 -11.95 -2.58 40.49
C SER A 327 -13.40 -2.97 40.15
N ASP A 328 -14.13 -2.18 39.36
CA ASP A 328 -15.53 -2.40 39.00
C ASP A 328 -15.81 -2.08 37.52
N PRO A 329 -16.76 -2.78 36.89
CA PRO A 329 -16.67 -4.17 36.45
C PRO A 329 -15.81 -4.34 35.18
N MET A 330 -15.46 -5.58 34.86
CA MET A 330 -14.61 -5.93 33.71
C MET A 330 -15.39 -6.71 32.65
N ILE A 331 -15.05 -6.49 31.39
CA ILE A 331 -15.35 -7.43 30.30
C ILE A 331 -14.16 -8.37 30.20
N TYR A 332 -14.34 -9.70 30.16
CA TYR A 332 -13.20 -10.59 29.95
C TYR A 332 -13.49 -11.88 29.16
N GLN A 333 -12.48 -12.31 28.41
CA GLN A 333 -12.38 -13.63 27.78
C GLN A 333 -11.42 -14.47 28.62
N ALA A 334 -11.88 -15.61 29.15
CA ALA A 334 -11.08 -16.52 29.98
C ALA A 334 -10.48 -17.68 29.15
N GLY A 335 -9.79 -18.62 29.81
CA GLY A 335 -9.29 -19.84 29.19
C GLY A 335 -8.13 -19.64 28.21
N GLN A 336 -7.44 -18.50 28.25
CA GLN A 336 -6.33 -18.23 27.35
C GLN A 336 -5.06 -18.95 27.81
N ASN A 337 -4.37 -19.62 26.89
CA ASN A 337 -3.08 -20.23 27.16
C ASN A 337 -1.96 -19.24 26.83
N ILE A 338 -1.10 -18.98 27.80
CA ILE A 338 0.09 -18.15 27.69
C ILE A 338 1.27 -18.99 28.17
N THR A 339 2.33 -19.05 27.37
CA THR A 339 3.50 -19.90 27.56
C THR A 339 4.70 -19.02 27.90
N ALA A 340 5.45 -19.40 28.94
CA ALA A 340 6.66 -18.67 29.33
C ALA A 340 7.67 -18.57 28.18
N GLY A 341 8.18 -17.35 27.94
CA GLY A 341 9.17 -17.07 26.89
C GLY A 341 8.60 -17.02 25.47
N LYS A 342 7.26 -17.02 25.32
CA LYS A 342 6.58 -16.74 24.05
C LYS A 342 6.15 -15.28 23.96
N GLU A 343 6.09 -14.82 22.72
CA GLU A 343 5.64 -13.48 22.33
C GLU A 343 4.18 -13.56 21.93
N TYR A 344 3.39 -12.57 22.35
CA TYR A 344 1.96 -12.52 22.14
C TYR A 344 1.53 -11.17 21.56
N THR A 345 0.51 -11.20 20.72
CA THR A 345 -0.21 -9.98 20.31
C THR A 345 -1.65 -10.07 20.77
N LEU A 346 -2.10 -9.08 21.54
CA LEU A 346 -3.53 -8.79 21.73
C LEU A 346 -3.95 -7.77 20.67
N ALA A 347 -4.79 -8.19 19.73
CA ALA A 347 -5.39 -7.34 18.71
C ALA A 347 -6.90 -7.22 18.91
N PHE A 348 -7.49 -6.07 18.61
CA PHE A 348 -8.94 -5.83 18.60
C PHE A 348 -9.33 -4.55 17.87
N ASP A 349 -10.58 -4.48 17.41
CA ASP A 349 -11.20 -3.25 16.94
C ASP A 349 -12.00 -2.57 18.06
N VAL A 350 -11.89 -1.25 18.18
CA VAL A 350 -12.68 -0.44 19.11
C VAL A 350 -13.34 0.75 18.40
N ARG A 351 -14.57 1.08 18.77
CA ARG A 351 -15.26 2.32 18.38
C ARG A 351 -15.88 2.99 19.61
N SER A 352 -15.91 4.31 19.62
CA SER A 352 -16.69 5.08 20.60
C SER A 352 -17.47 6.20 19.91
N ASN A 353 -18.64 6.56 20.46
CA ASN A 353 -19.36 7.76 20.07
C ASN A 353 -18.75 9.06 20.64
N THR A 354 -17.56 9.01 21.23
CA THR A 354 -16.82 10.18 21.75
C THR A 354 -15.32 10.04 21.48
N ALA A 355 -14.75 11.03 20.80
CA ALA A 355 -13.31 11.14 20.56
C ALA A 355 -12.52 11.36 21.87
N GLY A 356 -11.27 10.91 21.90
CA GLY A 356 -10.37 11.05 23.05
C GLY A 356 -10.70 10.16 24.26
N ARG A 357 -11.58 9.15 24.09
CA ARG A 357 -12.02 8.28 25.19
C ARG A 357 -10.95 7.24 25.52
N ALA A 358 -10.50 7.20 26.78
CA ALA A 358 -9.41 6.34 27.24
C ALA A 358 -9.90 5.17 28.12
N PHE A 359 -9.50 3.95 27.80
CA PHE A 359 -9.74 2.72 28.57
C PHE A 359 -8.44 1.92 28.71
N ARG A 360 -8.43 0.85 29.50
CA ARG A 360 -7.27 -0.05 29.61
C ARG A 360 -7.55 -1.40 28.97
N ALA A 361 -6.60 -1.87 28.17
CA ALA A 361 -6.53 -3.25 27.68
C ALA A 361 -5.55 -4.03 28.56
N PHE A 362 -6.00 -5.18 29.07
CA PHE A 362 -5.35 -5.93 30.13
C PHE A 362 -5.29 -7.40 29.76
N VAL A 363 -4.18 -8.08 30.03
CA VAL A 363 -4.10 -9.55 29.99
C VAL A 363 -3.51 -10.01 31.30
N ALA A 364 -4.14 -10.95 32.00
CA ALA A 364 -3.74 -11.32 33.36
C ALA A 364 -3.86 -12.82 33.65
N ALA A 365 -3.18 -13.24 34.73
CA ALA A 365 -3.14 -14.64 35.17
C ALA A 365 -4.52 -15.22 35.57
N SER A 366 -5.46 -14.35 36.00
CA SER A 366 -6.86 -14.67 36.28
C SER A 366 -7.66 -13.36 36.37
N ALA A 367 -9.00 -13.45 36.42
CA ALA A 367 -9.88 -12.30 36.63
C ALA A 367 -9.65 -11.57 37.98
N GLU A 368 -8.96 -12.18 38.93
CA GLU A 368 -8.73 -11.65 40.28
C GLU A 368 -7.29 -11.13 40.47
N ALA A 369 -6.47 -11.16 39.41
CA ALA A 369 -5.07 -10.78 39.46
C ALA A 369 -4.89 -9.26 39.60
N SER A 370 -4.08 -8.86 40.59
CA SER A 370 -3.77 -7.45 40.86
C SER A 370 -2.68 -6.85 39.96
N GLN A 371 -2.11 -7.64 39.05
CA GLN A 371 -1.10 -7.21 38.07
C GLN A 371 -1.37 -7.89 36.73
N GLY A 372 -1.28 -7.11 35.65
CA GLY A 372 -1.37 -7.60 34.28
C GLY A 372 -0.02 -8.11 33.77
N ILE A 373 -0.08 -9.11 32.91
CA ILE A 373 0.98 -9.52 31.97
C ILE A 373 1.07 -8.46 30.85
N LEU A 374 -0.09 -8.02 30.35
CA LEU A 374 -0.27 -6.80 29.55
C LEU A 374 -1.16 -5.84 30.35
N ASP A 375 -0.82 -4.55 30.32
CA ASP A 375 -1.57 -3.48 30.95
C ASP A 375 -1.25 -2.17 30.22
N GLN A 376 -2.14 -1.73 29.32
CA GLN A 376 -1.93 -0.56 28.47
C GLN A 376 -3.17 0.33 28.42
N GLU A 377 -2.98 1.65 28.51
CA GLU A 377 -4.03 2.62 28.27
C GLU A 377 -4.18 2.89 26.76
N VAL A 378 -5.40 2.82 26.26
CA VAL A 378 -5.75 2.93 24.84
C VAL A 378 -6.76 4.06 24.69
N VAL A 379 -6.46 5.01 23.79
CA VAL A 379 -7.31 6.16 23.50
C VAL A 379 -7.97 5.97 22.14
N VAL A 380 -9.31 6.07 22.11
CA VAL A 380 -10.09 6.10 20.86
C VAL A 380 -9.98 7.51 20.28
N ALA A 381 -9.20 7.69 19.22
CA ALA A 381 -8.85 9.01 18.68
C ALA A 381 -10.06 9.74 18.08
N ASN A 382 -10.89 9.03 17.32
CA ASN A 382 -11.99 9.60 16.54
C ASN A 382 -13.35 9.11 17.05
N ALA A 383 -14.35 10.00 17.06
CA ALA A 383 -15.73 9.61 17.33
C ALA A 383 -16.32 8.87 16.12
N ASP A 384 -17.13 7.85 16.40
CA ASP A 384 -17.91 7.03 15.46
C ASP A 384 -17.15 6.27 14.36
N ALA A 385 -15.81 6.36 14.34
CA ALA A 385 -14.93 5.52 13.55
C ALA A 385 -14.52 4.25 14.31
N TRP A 386 -14.29 3.16 13.57
CA TRP A 386 -13.54 2.01 14.07
C TRP A 386 -12.04 2.33 14.08
N GLN A 387 -11.37 1.91 15.15
CA GLN A 387 -9.93 2.01 15.34
C GLN A 387 -9.39 0.62 15.68
N PHE A 388 -8.49 0.12 14.84
CA PHE A 388 -7.73 -1.10 15.14
C PHE A 388 -6.68 -0.82 16.21
N VAL A 389 -6.47 -1.76 17.12
CA VAL A 389 -5.49 -1.70 18.21
C VAL A 389 -4.74 -3.03 18.26
N SER A 390 -3.41 -2.96 18.33
CA SER A 390 -2.52 -4.12 18.44
C SER A 390 -1.47 -3.88 19.51
N LEU A 391 -1.35 -4.81 20.46
CA LEU A 391 -0.54 -4.69 21.66
C LEU A 391 0.32 -5.95 21.84
N ASN A 392 1.63 -5.82 21.66
CA ASN A 392 2.58 -6.91 21.83
C ASN A 392 3.05 -7.05 23.28
N PHE A 393 3.19 -8.28 23.77
CA PHE A 393 3.73 -8.57 25.09
C PHE A 393 4.39 -9.96 25.20
N THR A 394 5.34 -10.09 26.12
CA THR A 394 5.89 -11.38 26.54
C THR A 394 5.33 -11.78 27.90
N SER A 395 5.34 -13.08 28.19
CA SER A 395 5.23 -13.55 29.57
C SER A 395 6.45 -14.36 29.98
N GLU A 396 7.02 -14.08 31.16
CA GLU A 396 8.03 -14.94 31.79
C GLU A 396 7.43 -16.20 32.44
N GLN A 397 6.09 -16.31 32.49
CA GLN A 397 5.38 -17.37 33.20
C GLN A 397 4.32 -18.03 32.30
N THR A 398 4.03 -19.31 32.58
CA THR A 398 2.98 -20.05 31.87
C THR A 398 1.65 -19.97 32.64
N PHE A 399 0.58 -19.59 31.94
CA PHE A 399 -0.79 -19.53 32.45
C PHE A 399 -1.70 -20.35 31.51
N ASN A 400 -2.55 -21.21 32.08
CA ASN A 400 -3.47 -22.07 31.28
C ASN A 400 -4.94 -21.61 31.36
N ASP A 401 -5.18 -20.46 31.97
CA ASP A 401 -6.51 -19.85 32.17
C ASP A 401 -6.35 -18.32 32.33
N ALA A 402 -5.48 -17.74 31.50
CA ALA A 402 -5.31 -16.30 31.48
C ALA A 402 -6.59 -15.63 30.95
N VAL A 403 -6.78 -14.38 31.37
CA VAL A 403 -7.91 -13.54 30.97
C VAL A 403 -7.43 -12.36 30.13
N ILE A 404 -8.12 -12.08 29.03
CA ILE A 404 -8.08 -10.78 28.36
C ILE A 404 -9.18 -9.94 29.00
N ALA A 405 -8.92 -8.71 29.41
CA ALA A 405 -9.91 -7.84 30.04
C ALA A 405 -9.83 -6.37 29.59
N PHE A 406 -10.97 -5.67 29.67
CA PHE A 406 -11.07 -4.23 29.44
C PHE A 406 -11.60 -3.51 30.69
N GLN A 407 -10.98 -2.39 31.04
CA GLN A 407 -11.22 -1.63 32.27
C GLN A 407 -11.29 -0.11 32.00
N SER A 408 -11.81 0.66 32.96
CA SER A 408 -11.73 2.13 32.92
C SER A 408 -10.28 2.62 32.94
N GLY A 409 -10.01 3.72 32.22
CA GLY A 409 -8.72 4.39 32.17
C GLY A 409 -8.37 5.12 33.46
N THR A 410 -7.25 5.84 33.46
CA THR A 410 -6.87 6.74 34.56
C THR A 410 -7.82 7.93 34.72
N ALA A 411 -8.62 8.24 33.69
CA ALA A 411 -9.71 9.20 33.70
C ALA A 411 -11.08 8.51 33.58
N ALA A 412 -12.11 9.12 34.16
CA ALA A 412 -13.48 8.63 34.05
C ALA A 412 -13.96 8.68 32.59
N LEU A 413 -14.50 7.55 32.09
CA LEU A 413 -14.95 7.37 30.70
C LEU A 413 -16.09 8.29 30.25
N GLY A 414 -16.79 8.91 31.20
CA GLY A 414 -17.99 9.72 30.94
C GLY A 414 -19.18 8.88 30.48
N ASN A 415 -20.28 9.56 30.10
CA ASN A 415 -21.44 8.90 29.49
C ASN A 415 -21.20 8.68 27.99
N GLY A 416 -21.66 7.56 27.44
CA GLY A 416 -21.58 7.26 26.01
C GLY A 416 -21.44 5.77 25.77
N GLU A 417 -20.90 5.41 24.60
CA GLU A 417 -20.80 4.04 24.11
C GLU A 417 -19.34 3.66 23.81
N LEU A 418 -19.00 2.40 24.11
CA LEU A 418 -17.80 1.72 23.62
C LEU A 418 -18.24 0.39 22.97
N LEU A 419 -17.75 0.16 21.75
CA LEU A 419 -17.97 -1.05 20.97
C LEU A 419 -16.63 -1.77 20.78
N PHE A 420 -16.62 -3.09 20.92
CA PHE A 420 -15.45 -3.93 20.66
C PHE A 420 -15.81 -5.08 19.70
N LYS A 421 -14.91 -5.42 18.77
CA LYS A 421 -14.99 -6.63 17.95
C LYS A 421 -13.57 -7.16 17.63
N ASN A 422 -13.48 -8.29 16.96
CA ASN A 422 -12.21 -8.86 16.46
C ASN A 422 -11.12 -9.05 17.53
N ILE A 423 -11.50 -9.42 18.76
CA ILE A 423 -10.57 -9.58 19.88
C ILE A 423 -9.82 -10.92 19.74
N VAL A 424 -8.52 -10.85 19.50
CA VAL A 424 -7.64 -12.00 19.30
C VAL A 424 -6.40 -11.90 20.18
N LEU A 425 -6.03 -13.03 20.79
CA LEU A 425 -4.71 -13.24 21.38
C LEU A 425 -3.94 -14.28 20.56
N THR A 426 -2.84 -13.89 19.95
CA THR A 426 -2.00 -14.76 19.10
C THR A 426 -0.71 -15.14 19.83
N GLU A 427 -0.36 -16.43 19.88
CA GLU A 427 1.00 -16.88 20.23
C GLU A 427 1.91 -16.87 19.00
N HIS A 428 3.05 -16.18 19.07
CA HIS A 428 4.04 -16.17 18.01
C HIS A 428 5.14 -17.19 18.27
N SER A 429 5.50 -17.95 17.23
CA SER A 429 6.40 -19.11 17.37
C SER A 429 7.87 -18.71 17.54
N THR A 430 8.32 -17.67 16.82
CA THR A 430 9.66 -17.04 16.89
C THR A 430 9.57 -15.57 16.40
N LEU A 431 10.29 -14.64 17.05
CA LEU A 431 10.58 -13.31 16.51
C LEU A 431 12.02 -13.24 15.98
N TYR A 432 12.19 -12.61 14.82
CA TYR A 432 13.49 -12.23 14.28
C TYR A 432 13.71 -10.71 14.38
N SER A 433 14.98 -10.31 14.43
CA SER A 433 15.44 -8.92 14.42
C SER A 433 15.84 -8.49 13.02
N THR A 434 15.28 -7.40 12.53
CA THR A 434 15.95 -6.58 11.51
C THR A 434 16.73 -5.49 12.24
N THR A 435 18.06 -5.59 12.24
CA THR A 435 18.95 -4.54 12.76
C THR A 435 18.95 -3.38 11.78
N VAL A 436 18.80 -2.16 12.30
CA VAL A 436 18.75 -0.94 11.49
C VAL A 436 20.01 -0.13 11.73
N VAL A 437 20.76 0.13 10.67
CA VAL A 437 21.98 0.92 10.68
C VAL A 437 21.77 2.13 9.78
N THR A 438 21.96 3.34 10.29
CA THR A 438 21.91 4.55 9.47
C THR A 438 23.05 5.48 9.83
N ASN A 439 23.54 6.24 8.85
CA ASN A 439 24.31 7.45 9.12
C ASN A 439 23.36 8.66 9.29
N ALA A 440 23.93 9.80 9.69
CA ALA A 440 23.19 11.07 9.70
C ALA A 440 22.89 11.52 8.25
N GLY A 441 21.72 12.14 8.05
CA GLY A 441 21.29 12.65 6.74
C GLY A 441 19.87 12.25 6.32
N GLY A 442 19.14 11.51 7.16
CA GLY A 442 17.77 11.11 6.90
C GLY A 442 17.19 10.25 8.02
N SER A 443 16.02 9.68 7.77
CA SER A 443 15.31 8.79 8.67
C SER A 443 14.86 7.51 7.96
N ILE A 444 14.52 6.51 8.76
CA ILE A 444 13.92 5.25 8.33
C ILE A 444 12.78 4.90 9.29
N ASN A 445 11.68 4.40 8.74
CA ASN A 445 10.49 3.98 9.45
C ASN A 445 10.18 2.51 9.11
N PRO A 446 9.96 1.61 10.08
CA PRO A 446 9.85 1.84 11.52
C PRO A 446 11.17 2.30 12.16
N PRO A 447 11.15 3.29 13.07
CA PRO A 447 12.35 3.84 13.68
C PRO A 447 12.88 2.97 14.83
N GLY A 448 14.20 3.02 15.06
CA GLY A 448 14.87 2.36 16.17
C GLY A 448 16.03 1.48 15.69
N PRO A 449 16.94 1.04 16.59
CA PRO A 449 18.13 0.26 16.22
C PRO A 449 17.81 -1.19 15.84
N THR A 450 16.59 -1.66 16.11
CA THR A 450 16.14 -3.02 15.82
C THR A 450 14.63 -3.03 15.69
N VAL A 451 14.13 -3.50 14.55
CA VAL A 451 12.72 -3.85 14.35
C VAL A 451 12.55 -5.34 14.64
N LYS A 452 11.46 -5.71 15.29
CA LYS A 452 11.10 -7.10 15.57
C LYS A 452 9.93 -7.53 14.69
N THR A 453 10.10 -8.66 14.01
CA THR A 453 9.08 -9.21 13.10
C THR A 453 8.90 -10.70 13.37
N VAL A 454 7.66 -11.17 13.23
CA VAL A 454 7.30 -12.58 13.43
C VAL A 454 7.88 -13.43 12.30
N SER A 455 8.39 -14.60 12.64
CA SER A 455 8.86 -15.61 11.67
C SER A 455 7.76 -15.90 10.64
N GLY A 456 8.05 -15.63 9.36
CA GLY A 456 7.13 -15.81 8.24
C GLY A 456 6.37 -14.55 7.80
N TYR A 457 6.45 -13.45 8.56
CA TYR A 457 5.81 -12.18 8.21
C TYR A 457 6.79 -11.27 7.44
N SER A 458 6.25 -10.35 6.66
CA SER A 458 7.03 -9.31 6.00
C SER A 458 7.24 -8.08 6.91
N SER A 459 8.31 -7.33 6.69
CA SER A 459 8.54 -6.01 7.31
C SER A 459 8.91 -4.99 6.24
N HIS A 460 8.07 -3.96 6.10
CA HIS A 460 8.27 -2.86 5.18
C HIS A 460 8.96 -1.68 5.87
N PHE A 461 9.94 -1.10 5.17
CA PHE A 461 10.70 0.06 5.60
C PHE A 461 10.57 1.19 4.58
N THR A 462 10.23 2.39 5.06
CA THR A 462 10.26 3.63 4.27
C THR A 462 11.48 4.45 4.69
N ILE A 463 12.21 4.99 3.72
CA ILE A 463 13.48 5.69 3.88
C ILE A 463 13.33 7.11 3.34
N THR A 464 13.54 8.10 4.20
CA THR A 464 13.37 9.51 3.85
C THR A 464 14.68 10.25 4.07
N ALA A 465 15.32 10.72 2.99
CA ALA A 465 16.47 11.62 3.11
C ALA A 465 16.03 12.99 3.65
N ASN A 466 16.86 13.61 4.47
CA ASN A 466 16.69 15.01 4.83
C ASN A 466 16.88 15.87 3.57
N VAL A 467 16.24 17.03 3.52
CA VAL A 467 16.23 17.94 2.35
C VAL A 467 17.60 18.41 1.85
N THR A 468 18.66 18.25 2.66
CA THR A 468 20.06 18.54 2.34
C THR A 468 20.86 17.31 1.87
N HIS A 469 20.20 16.17 1.73
CA HIS A 469 20.80 14.88 1.47
C HIS A 469 20.00 14.12 0.39
N ALA A 470 20.62 13.10 -0.18
CA ALA A 470 19.95 12.06 -0.94
C ALA A 470 20.20 10.70 -0.27
N ILE A 471 19.35 9.72 -0.59
CA ILE A 471 19.67 8.31 -0.35
C ILE A 471 20.82 8.00 -1.32
N GLY A 472 22.00 7.66 -0.80
CA GLY A 472 23.17 7.30 -1.60
C GLY A 472 23.15 5.83 -1.98
N ASP A 473 22.91 4.97 -1.00
CA ASP A 473 22.73 3.53 -1.18
C ASP A 473 21.98 2.93 0.02
N VAL A 474 21.41 1.73 -0.18
CA VAL A 474 20.78 0.91 0.85
C VAL A 474 21.37 -0.49 0.73
N PHE A 475 21.82 -1.08 1.84
CA PHE A 475 22.36 -2.42 1.89
C PHE A 475 21.45 -3.32 2.71
N ILE A 476 21.17 -4.50 2.17
CA ILE A 476 20.37 -5.55 2.80
C ILE A 476 21.29 -6.73 3.05
N ASP A 477 21.46 -7.11 4.31
CA ASP A 477 22.42 -8.14 4.76
C ASP A 477 23.83 -7.94 4.16
N GLY A 478 24.25 -6.68 4.02
CA GLY A 478 25.53 -6.26 3.42
C GLY A 478 25.59 -6.20 1.89
N VAL A 479 24.46 -6.40 1.19
CA VAL A 479 24.36 -6.33 -0.29
C VAL A 479 23.64 -5.05 -0.70
N SER A 480 24.29 -4.20 -1.49
CA SER A 480 23.68 -2.99 -2.08
C SER A 480 22.46 -3.35 -2.94
N VAL A 481 21.34 -2.68 -2.68
CA VAL A 481 20.13 -2.67 -3.52
C VAL A 481 19.95 -1.33 -4.26
N GLY A 482 20.87 -0.38 -4.07
CA GLY A 482 20.82 0.95 -4.66
C GLY A 482 20.05 1.97 -3.80
N PRO A 483 19.94 3.22 -4.27
CA PRO A 483 19.26 4.31 -3.56
C PRO A 483 17.73 4.17 -3.65
N VAL A 484 17.18 3.18 -2.95
CA VAL A 484 15.72 2.95 -2.86
C VAL A 484 15.12 3.75 -1.71
N ALA A 485 13.92 4.32 -1.93
CA ALA A 485 13.15 5.02 -0.89
C ALA A 485 12.34 4.07 -0.01
N GLU A 486 12.19 2.81 -0.41
CA GLU A 486 11.44 1.79 0.31
C GLU A 486 12.11 0.42 0.16
N TYR A 487 11.98 -0.44 1.16
CA TYR A 487 12.39 -1.84 1.09
C TYR A 487 11.48 -2.73 1.93
N THR A 488 11.07 -3.87 1.40
CA THR A 488 10.33 -4.89 2.15
C THR A 488 11.18 -6.14 2.31
N PHE A 489 11.40 -6.55 3.55
CA PHE A 489 11.85 -7.92 3.85
C PHE A 489 10.62 -8.83 3.81
N ASP A 490 10.50 -9.68 2.80
CA ASP A 490 9.39 -10.61 2.70
C ASP A 490 9.64 -11.94 3.40
N ASN A 491 8.62 -12.46 4.10
CA ASN A 491 8.64 -13.79 4.71
C ASN A 491 9.90 -14.02 5.57
N ILE A 492 10.08 -13.23 6.62
CA ILE A 492 11.31 -13.21 7.41
C ILE A 492 11.52 -14.57 8.12
N GLN A 493 12.59 -15.28 7.76
CA GLN A 493 12.96 -16.60 8.33
C GLN A 493 14.27 -16.56 9.14
N GLY A 494 14.84 -15.38 9.38
CA GLY A 494 16.08 -15.18 10.13
C GLY A 494 16.25 -13.72 10.56
N ASP A 495 17.23 -13.45 11.40
CA ASP A 495 17.65 -12.08 11.68
C ASP A 495 18.28 -11.46 10.42
N HIS A 496 18.00 -10.17 10.18
CA HIS A 496 18.45 -9.39 9.02
C HIS A 496 19.13 -8.09 9.45
N GLU A 497 19.77 -7.41 8.50
CA GLU A 497 20.28 -6.05 8.64
C GLU A 497 19.88 -5.16 7.45
N ILE A 498 19.42 -3.94 7.73
CA ILE A 498 19.26 -2.86 6.75
C ILE A 498 20.18 -1.70 7.12
N GLU A 499 21.15 -1.42 6.24
CA GLU A 499 22.02 -0.25 6.34
C GLU A 499 21.61 0.81 5.31
N VAL A 500 21.32 2.03 5.76
CA VAL A 500 21.05 3.16 4.86
C VAL A 500 22.20 4.16 4.92
N GLN A 501 22.72 4.52 3.74
CA GLN A 501 23.74 5.54 3.58
C GLN A 501 23.16 6.77 2.88
N PHE A 502 22.89 7.82 3.66
CA PHE A 502 22.59 9.15 3.15
C PHE A 502 23.85 9.88 2.72
N VAL A 503 23.77 10.64 1.63
CA VAL A 503 24.88 11.47 1.11
C VAL A 503 24.45 12.93 1.08
N ALA A 504 25.28 13.82 1.63
CA ALA A 504 25.00 15.26 1.61
C ALA A 504 25.01 15.78 0.16
N LEU A 505 23.99 16.55 -0.20
CA LEU A 505 23.92 17.26 -1.46
C LEU A 505 24.93 18.43 -1.44
N PRO A 506 25.63 18.69 -2.57
CA PRO A 506 26.46 19.89 -2.66
C PRO A 506 25.59 21.15 -2.63
N PRO A 507 26.05 22.24 -2.00
CA PRO A 507 25.36 23.53 -2.10
C PRO A 507 25.35 24.04 -3.56
N PRO A 508 24.42 24.94 -3.93
CA PRO A 508 24.42 25.59 -5.25
C PRO A 508 25.78 26.18 -5.63
N GLU A 509 26.14 26.13 -6.92
CA GLU A 509 27.47 26.53 -7.39
C GLU A 509 27.81 27.98 -6.99
N GLY A 510 28.97 28.17 -6.34
CA GLY A 510 29.42 29.47 -5.83
C GLY A 510 28.84 29.89 -4.47
N THR A 511 28.03 29.03 -3.83
CA THR A 511 27.44 29.27 -2.50
C THR A 511 27.99 28.35 -1.42
N GLU A 512 27.78 28.73 -0.16
CA GLU A 512 28.04 27.91 1.02
C GLU A 512 26.82 27.90 1.95
N ILE A 513 26.70 26.86 2.78
CA ILE A 513 25.68 26.81 3.84
C ILE A 513 26.08 27.81 4.92
N LEU A 514 25.18 28.74 5.21
CA LEU A 514 25.31 29.75 6.25
C LEU A 514 24.55 29.30 7.50
N THR A 515 25.27 29.04 8.59
CA THR A 515 24.67 28.76 9.90
C THR A 515 24.34 30.09 10.61
N PRO A 516 23.07 30.38 10.95
CA PRO A 516 22.71 31.54 11.75
C PRO A 516 23.33 31.48 13.15
N VAL A 517 23.63 32.64 13.73
CA VAL A 517 24.21 32.80 15.07
C VAL A 517 23.18 32.47 16.15
N ALA A 518 21.92 32.84 15.93
CA ALA A 518 20.81 32.54 16.82
C ALA A 518 19.47 32.56 16.07
N ALA A 519 18.43 31.99 16.69
CA ALA A 519 17.04 32.16 16.26
C ALA A 519 16.15 32.61 17.43
N THR A 520 15.19 33.48 17.15
CA THR A 520 14.17 33.96 18.10
C THR A 520 12.79 33.97 17.45
N ALA A 521 11.70 33.96 18.22
CA ALA A 521 10.35 33.91 17.67
C ALA A 521 9.35 34.75 18.48
N SER A 522 8.29 35.23 17.84
CA SER A 522 7.22 35.99 18.52
C SER A 522 6.40 35.12 19.50
N SER A 523 6.34 33.82 19.26
CA SER A 523 5.79 32.84 20.20
C SER A 523 6.51 31.50 20.08
N SER A 524 6.40 30.68 21.13
CA SER A 524 6.99 29.34 21.17
C SER A 524 6.24 28.43 22.13
N LEU A 525 6.03 27.19 21.71
CA LEU A 525 5.83 25.99 22.54
C LEU A 525 7.12 25.15 22.53
N SER A 526 7.78 25.04 21.37
CA SER A 526 9.15 24.56 21.22
C SER A 526 10.08 25.70 20.81
N VAL A 527 11.33 25.70 21.27
CA VAL A 527 12.24 26.86 21.17
C VAL A 527 12.70 27.14 19.73
N ALA A 528 12.88 28.42 19.40
CA ALA A 528 13.26 28.90 18.06
C ALA A 528 14.57 28.31 17.51
N SER A 529 15.55 28.01 18.36
CA SER A 529 16.85 27.45 17.95
C SER A 529 16.74 26.07 17.29
N ARG A 530 15.63 25.34 17.51
CA ARG A 530 15.36 24.04 16.90
C ARG A 530 14.99 24.08 15.42
N ALA A 531 14.83 25.26 14.85
CA ALA A 531 14.68 25.41 13.40
C ALA A 531 16.02 25.66 12.68
N ILE A 532 17.16 25.61 13.39
CA ILE A 532 18.51 25.87 12.84
C ILE A 532 19.61 24.99 13.47
N ASP A 533 19.24 23.93 14.20
CA ASP A 533 20.23 23.04 14.85
C ASP A 533 20.63 21.85 13.99
N GLY A 534 20.00 21.66 12.82
CA GLY A 534 20.26 20.55 11.91
C GLY A 534 19.76 19.19 12.41
N ASP A 535 19.00 19.14 13.51
CA ASP A 535 18.39 17.92 14.03
C ASP A 535 16.91 17.83 13.59
N TYR A 536 16.70 17.09 12.50
CA TYR A 536 15.40 16.89 11.86
C TYR A 536 14.40 16.10 12.73
N ALA A 537 14.81 15.59 13.90
CA ALA A 537 13.92 15.04 14.91
C ALA A 537 13.39 16.09 15.91
N THR A 538 13.85 17.34 15.84
CA THR A 538 13.35 18.46 16.65
C THR A 538 12.83 19.59 15.76
N ARG A 539 11.94 20.42 16.32
CA ARG A 539 11.31 21.53 15.59
C ARG A 539 11.18 22.77 16.45
N TRP A 540 11.16 23.94 15.82
CA TRP A 540 10.44 25.08 16.39
C TRP A 540 8.93 24.85 16.25
N GLU A 541 8.16 25.33 17.22
CA GLU A 541 6.69 25.29 17.17
C GLU A 541 6.14 26.55 17.83
N SER A 542 5.28 27.30 17.13
CA SER A 542 4.58 28.46 17.67
C SER A 542 3.52 28.08 18.69
N ARG A 543 3.00 29.07 19.44
CA ARG A 543 1.74 28.86 20.16
C ARG A 543 0.58 28.72 19.18
N HIS A 544 -0.34 27.81 19.49
CA HIS A 544 -1.53 27.54 18.68
C HIS A 544 -2.48 28.73 18.69
N GLY A 545 -3.20 28.95 17.59
CA GLY A 545 -4.19 30.02 17.45
C GLY A 545 -3.63 31.46 17.43
N ILE A 546 -2.32 31.67 17.31
CA ILE A 546 -1.70 33.01 17.20
C ILE A 546 -1.30 33.32 15.76
N GLU A 547 -1.94 34.33 15.16
CA GLU A 547 -1.66 34.82 13.82
C GLU A 547 -1.58 36.37 13.83
N ALA A 548 -0.60 37.01 13.20
CA ALA A 548 0.61 36.44 12.60
C ALA A 548 1.64 36.01 13.67
N THR A 549 2.53 35.08 13.31
CA THR A 549 3.69 34.65 14.12
C THR A 549 4.95 34.74 13.28
N TRP A 550 6.07 35.18 13.85
CA TRP A 550 7.36 35.20 13.16
C TRP A 550 8.45 34.39 13.87
N LEU A 551 9.41 33.91 13.07
CA LEU A 551 10.69 33.33 13.44
C LEU A 551 11.79 34.17 12.77
N GLU A 552 12.71 34.71 13.56
CA GLU A 552 13.86 35.52 13.13
C GLU A 552 15.16 34.74 13.32
N LEU A 553 16.05 34.85 12.34
CA LEU A 553 17.40 34.32 12.30
C LEU A 553 18.39 35.48 12.35
N ASP A 554 19.23 35.52 13.38
CA ASP A 554 20.37 36.44 13.51
C ASP A 554 21.56 35.84 12.74
N LEU A 555 22.07 36.56 11.74
CA LEU A 555 23.20 36.14 10.91
C LEU A 555 24.52 36.76 11.40
N GLY A 556 24.49 37.59 12.45
CA GLY A 556 25.62 38.26 13.09
C GLY A 556 26.23 39.41 12.29
N THR A 557 26.35 39.27 10.97
CA THR A 557 26.87 40.29 10.04
C THR A 557 26.11 40.27 8.73
N ALA A 558 26.12 41.39 8.00
CA ALA A 558 25.50 41.45 6.68
C ALA A 558 26.20 40.51 5.67
N VAL A 559 25.41 39.66 5.03
CA VAL A 559 25.86 38.62 4.09
C VAL A 559 24.96 38.57 2.86
N ASP A 560 25.55 38.33 1.69
CA ASP A 560 24.83 38.28 0.41
C ASP A 560 24.11 36.93 0.26
N LEU A 561 22.78 36.95 0.47
CA LEU A 561 21.94 35.75 0.46
C LEU A 561 21.66 35.25 -0.96
N HIS A 562 21.59 33.92 -1.12
CA HIS A 562 21.26 33.24 -2.39
C HIS A 562 19.89 32.55 -2.34
N SER A 563 19.67 31.66 -1.37
CA SER A 563 18.39 30.96 -1.20
C SER A 563 18.23 30.46 0.24
N ILE A 564 17.00 30.13 0.59
CA ILE A 564 16.64 29.45 1.84
C ILE A 564 15.78 28.23 1.50
N LEU A 565 16.00 27.16 2.23
CA LEU A 565 15.15 25.97 2.24
C LEU A 565 14.55 25.85 3.66
N ILE A 566 13.23 25.83 3.74
CA ILE A 566 12.47 25.69 4.98
C ILE A 566 11.80 24.31 4.98
N ASN A 567 12.20 23.43 5.89
CA ASN A 567 11.56 22.13 6.09
C ASN A 567 10.42 22.27 7.11
N TRP A 568 9.18 22.33 6.63
CA TRP A 568 8.00 22.44 7.48
C TRP A 568 7.54 21.07 8.00
N GLU A 569 7.02 21.07 9.21
CA GLU A 569 6.20 19.96 9.73
C GLU A 569 4.75 20.11 9.24
N ALA A 570 3.92 19.07 9.39
CA ALA A 570 2.53 19.10 8.96
C ALA A 570 1.74 20.36 9.39
N ALA A 571 1.91 20.85 10.63
CA ALA A 571 1.32 22.08 11.12
C ALA A 571 2.05 23.34 10.60
N ASN A 572 1.94 23.59 9.30
CA ASN A 572 2.65 24.65 8.59
C ASN A 572 1.83 25.91 8.29
N ALA A 573 2.48 26.89 7.66
CA ALA A 573 1.84 28.09 7.12
C ALA A 573 1.25 27.86 5.73
N LYS A 574 0.05 28.40 5.47
CA LYS A 574 -0.47 28.64 4.12
C LYS A 574 0.17 29.86 3.48
N ALA A 575 0.28 30.93 4.25
CA ALA A 575 0.85 32.19 3.80
C ALA A 575 1.93 32.70 4.76
N TYR A 576 3.03 33.16 4.19
CA TYR A 576 4.12 33.80 4.93
C TYR A 576 4.96 34.72 4.02
N THR A 577 5.67 35.65 4.63
CA THR A 577 6.70 36.46 3.97
C THR A 577 8.09 36.09 4.49
N LEU A 578 9.09 36.23 3.62
CA LEU A 578 10.50 36.25 3.97
C LEU A 578 11.00 37.68 3.93
N GLU A 579 11.69 38.11 4.98
CA GLU A 579 11.99 39.51 5.22
C GLU A 579 13.45 39.69 5.69
N GLY A 580 14.22 40.56 5.03
CA GLY A 580 15.60 40.88 5.40
C GLY A 580 15.74 42.21 6.15
N SER A 581 16.65 42.27 7.13
CA SER A 581 17.01 43.49 7.85
C SER A 581 18.52 43.60 8.13
N ASN A 582 18.99 44.83 8.39
CA ASN A 582 20.35 45.15 8.85
C ASN A 582 20.36 45.89 10.20
N ASP A 583 19.19 46.07 10.83
CA ASP A 583 19.03 46.75 12.11
C ASP A 583 18.02 46.05 13.06
N GLY A 584 17.34 45.00 12.61
CA GLY A 584 16.31 44.27 13.36
C GLY A 584 14.97 45.01 13.48
N GLU A 585 14.89 46.27 13.06
CA GLU A 585 13.71 47.14 13.21
C GLU A 585 13.00 47.39 11.87
N ASN A 586 13.77 47.62 10.80
CA ASN A 586 13.28 47.92 9.46
C ASN A 586 13.48 46.71 8.55
N TRP A 587 12.37 46.21 7.99
CA TRP A 587 12.30 44.93 7.30
C TRP A 587 11.90 45.09 5.83
N THR A 588 12.63 44.44 4.93
CA THR A 588 12.37 44.42 3.48
C THR A 588 11.85 43.04 3.08
N VAL A 589 10.65 42.96 2.49
CA VAL A 589 10.12 41.69 1.96
C VAL A 589 10.96 41.23 0.77
N LEU A 590 11.49 40.00 0.85
CA LEU A 590 12.32 39.34 -0.16
C LEU A 590 11.49 38.34 -0.98
N ALA A 591 10.57 37.62 -0.33
CA ALA A 591 9.67 36.65 -0.98
C ALA A 591 8.33 36.55 -0.24
N SER A 592 7.31 36.04 -0.91
CA SER A 592 5.96 35.80 -0.36
C SER A 592 5.39 34.47 -0.87
N VAL A 593 4.80 33.69 0.02
CA VAL A 593 4.07 32.44 -0.29
C VAL A 593 2.63 32.59 0.21
N THR A 594 1.64 32.04 -0.51
CA THR A 594 0.21 32.19 -0.19
C THR A 594 -0.64 30.91 -0.30
N ASN A 595 -0.06 29.82 -0.82
CA ASN A 595 -0.80 28.62 -1.23
C ASN A 595 -0.30 27.34 -0.54
N GLY A 596 0.34 27.46 0.63
CA GLY A 596 0.84 26.31 1.39
C GLY A 596 -0.28 25.39 1.84
N THR A 597 -0.09 24.09 1.62
CA THR A 597 -0.99 23.00 2.04
C THR A 597 -0.54 22.38 3.36
N PHE A 598 -1.50 21.86 4.13
CA PHE A 598 -1.22 21.06 5.34
C PHE A 598 -0.53 19.74 4.98
N GLY A 599 0.27 19.20 5.90
CA GLY A 599 1.13 18.03 5.67
C GLY A 599 2.61 18.43 5.47
N ASP A 600 3.51 17.46 5.61
CA ASP A 600 4.96 17.72 5.55
C ASP A 600 5.37 18.25 4.17
N ARG A 601 6.21 19.29 4.15
CA ARG A 601 6.73 19.87 2.90
C ARG A 601 8.01 20.69 3.11
N ALA A 602 8.79 20.81 2.05
CA ALA A 602 9.91 21.74 1.97
C ALA A 602 9.61 22.87 0.99
N ASP A 603 9.86 24.12 1.41
CA ASP A 603 9.77 25.29 0.53
C ASP A 603 11.21 25.80 0.26
N GLU A 604 11.67 25.79 -1.00
CA GLU A 604 12.91 26.46 -1.41
C GLU A 604 12.60 27.81 -2.11
N LEU A 605 13.25 28.88 -1.66
CA LEU A 605 13.01 30.24 -2.12
C LEU A 605 14.33 30.96 -2.39
N SER A 606 14.49 31.53 -3.59
CA SER A 606 15.61 32.41 -3.92
C SER A 606 15.52 33.72 -3.13
N LEU A 607 16.65 34.14 -2.58
CA LEU A 607 16.83 35.39 -1.86
C LEU A 607 17.80 36.29 -2.61
N THR A 608 17.73 37.60 -2.37
CA THR A 608 18.69 38.57 -2.89
C THR A 608 18.93 39.68 -1.89
N GLY A 609 20.13 40.27 -1.92
CA GLY A 609 20.53 41.38 -1.05
C GLY A 609 21.39 40.96 0.14
N SER A 610 21.94 41.96 0.82
CA SER A 610 22.89 41.82 1.92
C SER A 610 22.21 42.17 3.23
N TYR A 611 22.07 41.19 4.13
CA TYR A 611 21.29 41.33 5.37
C TYR A 611 21.98 40.65 6.55
N SER A 612 21.85 41.20 7.76
CA SER A 612 22.33 40.59 9.02
C SER A 612 21.22 39.90 9.81
N HIS A 613 19.96 40.09 9.43
CA HIS A 613 18.81 39.36 9.97
C HIS A 613 17.90 38.87 8.83
N LEU A 614 17.33 37.69 9.00
CA LEU A 614 16.31 37.14 8.11
C LEU A 614 15.10 36.69 8.95
N ARG A 615 13.87 36.98 8.52
CA ARG A 615 12.65 36.63 9.24
C ARG A 615 11.64 35.93 8.35
N ILE A 616 11.10 34.84 8.86
CA ILE A 616 9.95 34.12 8.34
C ILE A 616 8.73 34.61 9.13
N ASN A 617 7.80 35.30 8.46
CA ASN A 617 6.63 35.91 9.08
C ASN A 617 5.36 35.22 8.56
N ALA A 618 4.87 34.25 9.32
CA ALA A 618 3.72 33.42 9.00
C ALA A 618 2.40 34.11 9.33
N THR A 619 1.56 34.32 8.31
CA THR A 619 0.38 35.20 8.36
C THR A 619 -0.95 34.46 8.27
N GLU A 620 -0.98 33.22 7.77
CA GLU A 620 -2.18 32.38 7.70
C GLU A 620 -1.79 30.90 7.83
N ARG A 621 -2.45 30.12 8.71
CA ARG A 621 -2.30 28.64 8.79
C ARG A 621 -2.89 27.93 7.57
N SER A 622 -2.38 26.73 7.30
CA SER A 622 -2.96 25.81 6.31
C SER A 622 -4.35 25.30 6.71
N ALA A 623 -5.20 25.02 5.72
CA ALA A 623 -6.53 24.50 5.96
C ALA A 623 -6.44 23.09 6.58
N GLY A 624 -7.07 22.91 7.74
CA GLY A 624 -6.93 21.70 8.57
C GLY A 624 -5.87 21.78 9.66
N ASN A 625 -5.10 22.88 9.75
CA ASN A 625 -4.15 23.11 10.84
C ASN A 625 -4.82 23.76 12.08
N ASP A 626 -5.20 22.92 13.03
CA ASP A 626 -5.73 23.33 14.35
C ASP A 626 -4.64 23.67 15.38
N TRP A 627 -3.36 23.56 15.01
CA TRP A 627 -2.20 23.77 15.89
C TRP A 627 -1.54 25.15 15.66
N GLY A 628 -0.21 25.20 15.66
CA GLY A 628 0.61 26.39 15.43
C GLY A 628 1.27 26.37 14.06
N TYR A 629 2.40 27.07 13.95
CA TYR A 629 3.35 26.95 12.86
C TYR A 629 4.58 26.18 13.36
N SER A 630 4.97 25.15 12.62
CA SER A 630 6.04 24.22 12.99
C SER A 630 7.08 24.10 11.87
N ILE A 631 8.36 24.18 12.22
CA ILE A 631 9.49 24.07 11.27
C ILE A 631 10.51 23.09 11.87
N TRP A 632 10.81 22.01 11.15
CA TRP A 632 11.83 21.03 11.51
C TRP A 632 13.24 21.62 11.41
N ASP A 633 13.61 22.18 10.25
CA ASP A 633 14.95 22.75 10.04
C ASP A 633 14.94 23.82 8.94
N ILE A 634 15.95 24.70 8.96
CA ILE A 634 16.15 25.77 7.98
C ILE A 634 17.59 25.77 7.52
N VAL A 635 17.76 25.72 6.20
CA VAL A 635 19.07 25.75 5.56
C VAL A 635 19.17 26.99 4.70
N LEU A 636 20.12 27.86 5.03
CA LEU A 636 20.34 29.14 4.38
C LEU A 636 21.62 29.07 3.53
N TYR A 637 21.56 29.52 2.29
CA TYR A 637 22.70 29.57 1.37
C TYR A 637 23.09 31.02 1.11
N ALA A 638 24.39 31.31 1.19
CA ALA A 638 24.98 32.61 0.90
C ALA A 638 26.09 32.49 -0.16
N TYR A 639 26.35 33.57 -0.90
CA TYR A 639 27.44 33.58 -1.88
C TYR A 639 28.81 33.57 -1.21
N THR A 640 29.70 32.71 -1.69
CA THR A 640 31.11 32.68 -1.24
C THR A 640 31.82 33.99 -1.62
N GLN A 641 32.58 34.58 -0.69
CA GLN A 641 33.16 35.92 -0.90
C GLN A 641 34.26 35.99 -1.98
N ASP A 642 34.76 34.85 -2.48
CA ASP A 642 35.88 34.77 -3.42
C ASP A 642 35.54 35.13 -4.89
N GLN A 643 34.28 35.42 -5.23
CA GLN A 643 33.89 35.84 -6.60
C GLN A 643 33.70 37.35 -6.78
N ASN A 644 33.69 38.16 -5.71
CA ASN A 644 33.37 39.60 -5.81
C ASN A 644 34.56 40.50 -6.21
N ALA A 645 35.68 39.90 -6.67
CA ALA A 645 36.92 40.60 -7.02
C ALA A 645 37.07 40.99 -8.51
N SER A 646 36.14 40.60 -9.40
CA SER A 646 36.29 40.75 -10.87
C SER A 646 35.27 41.71 -11.55
N SER A 647 34.43 42.41 -10.78
CA SER A 647 33.35 43.26 -11.32
C SER A 647 33.55 44.78 -11.11
N SER A 648 34.73 45.23 -10.65
CA SER A 648 34.98 46.63 -10.26
C SER A 648 36.18 47.32 -10.93
N SER A 649 36.33 47.20 -12.27
CA SER A 649 37.19 48.14 -13.01
C SER A 649 36.79 48.40 -14.47
N SER A 650 36.10 49.52 -14.73
CA SER A 650 36.36 50.40 -15.91
C SER A 650 35.45 51.63 -15.91
N SER A 651 35.87 52.67 -15.20
CA SER A 651 35.34 54.02 -15.41
C SER A 651 36.13 54.74 -16.52
N SER A 652 35.53 54.91 -17.70
CA SER A 652 36.01 55.90 -18.67
C SER A 652 34.91 56.34 -19.64
N SER A 653 34.36 57.52 -19.36
CA SER A 653 33.82 58.51 -20.30
C SER A 653 33.78 58.17 -21.80
N ASN A 654 32.60 58.30 -22.42
CA ASN A 654 32.54 59.10 -23.65
C ASN A 654 31.20 59.81 -23.88
N SER A 655 31.23 60.80 -24.77
CA SER A 655 30.23 61.86 -24.95
C SER A 655 29.00 61.51 -25.78
N THR A 656 27.88 62.14 -25.41
CA THR A 656 26.92 62.86 -26.28
C THR A 656 26.80 62.45 -27.76
N THR A 657 25.63 61.95 -28.19
CA THR A 657 24.74 62.65 -29.15
C THR A 657 23.40 61.93 -29.36
N SER A 658 22.43 62.68 -29.89
CA SER A 658 21.02 62.30 -30.04
C SER A 658 20.62 61.95 -31.49
N SER A 659 19.57 61.12 -31.60
CA SER A 659 18.49 61.20 -32.60
C SER A 659 18.79 61.13 -34.11
N SER A 660 18.37 60.04 -34.76
CA SER A 660 17.60 59.97 -36.04
C SER A 660 17.55 58.49 -36.47
N SER A 661 16.41 57.78 -36.53
CA SER A 661 15.17 57.92 -37.33
C SER A 661 15.26 57.33 -38.75
N SER A 662 14.22 56.53 -39.11
CA SER A 662 13.88 56.04 -40.47
C SER A 662 14.79 54.91 -41.03
N SER A 663 14.27 53.69 -41.24
CA SER A 663 13.52 53.20 -42.44
C SER A 663 14.46 52.66 -43.53
N SER A 664 14.22 51.58 -44.26
CA SER A 664 13.11 50.59 -44.31
C SER A 664 13.41 49.58 -45.44
N THR A 665 12.91 48.33 -45.34
CA THR A 665 12.65 47.41 -46.49
C THR A 665 13.87 47.01 -47.37
N SER A 666 13.91 45.90 -48.11
CA SER A 666 13.07 44.70 -48.31
C SER A 666 13.85 43.70 -49.18
N SER A 667 13.20 42.59 -49.58
CA SER A 667 13.63 41.55 -50.53
C SER A 667 14.69 40.58 -49.97
N SER A 668 14.43 39.28 -49.75
CA SER A 668 13.71 38.21 -50.49
C SER A 668 14.59 37.44 -51.48
N SER A 669 14.86 36.18 -51.15
CA SER A 669 14.92 35.10 -52.13
C SER A 669 14.84 33.74 -51.43
N SER A 670 13.72 33.06 -51.62
CA SER A 670 13.62 31.61 -51.43
C SER A 670 14.29 30.88 -52.58
N SER A 671 14.84 29.70 -52.31
CA SER A 671 14.73 28.56 -53.23
C SER A 671 15.02 27.24 -52.51
N SER A 672 14.25 26.24 -52.89
CA SER A 672 14.17 24.90 -52.31
C SER A 672 14.80 23.86 -53.24
N SER A 673 14.54 22.57 -52.96
CA SER A 673 14.79 21.38 -53.78
C SER A 673 16.22 20.79 -53.72
N SER A 674 16.47 19.47 -53.83
CA SER A 674 15.79 18.21 -53.41
C SER A 674 16.46 17.04 -54.16
N SER A 675 16.26 15.78 -53.72
CA SER A 675 16.57 14.53 -54.46
C SER A 675 18.08 14.19 -54.63
N SER A 676 18.54 12.93 -54.74
CA SER A 676 17.93 11.61 -54.43
C SER A 676 18.99 10.49 -54.55
N SER A 677 18.80 9.37 -53.83
CA SER A 677 19.18 7.98 -54.20
C SER A 677 20.59 7.63 -54.71
N SER A 678 21.24 6.63 -54.09
CA SER A 678 21.31 5.25 -54.65
C SER A 678 22.28 4.33 -53.88
N SER A 679 22.16 3.02 -54.14
CA SER A 679 22.76 1.88 -53.44
C SER A 679 24.13 1.42 -53.98
N SER A 680 24.88 0.63 -53.21
CA SER A 680 25.61 -0.56 -53.71
C SER A 680 26.17 -1.45 -52.59
N SER A 681 26.56 -2.68 -52.95
CA SER A 681 26.82 -3.84 -52.09
C SER A 681 28.27 -4.36 -52.15
N SER A 682 28.68 -5.21 -51.19
CA SER A 682 29.86 -6.09 -51.26
C SER A 682 29.68 -7.34 -50.37
N SER A 683 30.62 -8.30 -50.37
CA SER A 683 30.36 -9.67 -49.85
C SER A 683 31.60 -10.50 -49.44
N GLY A 684 31.42 -11.44 -48.49
CA GLY A 684 32.41 -12.44 -48.04
C GLY A 684 33.02 -12.07 -46.68
N GLY A 685 33.17 -12.94 -45.67
CA GLY A 685 33.75 -14.31 -45.65
C GLY A 685 35.05 -14.23 -44.81
N SER A 686 35.54 -15.22 -44.04
CA SER A 686 35.17 -16.61 -43.75
C SER A 686 35.95 -17.11 -42.51
N GLU A 687 35.51 -18.20 -41.87
CA GLU A 687 36.29 -18.99 -40.87
C GLU A 687 37.55 -19.68 -41.50
N PRO A 688 38.56 -20.24 -40.77
CA PRO A 688 38.37 -21.39 -39.85
C PRO A 688 39.38 -21.58 -38.67
N ALA A 689 39.22 -22.74 -38.00
CA ALA A 689 39.76 -23.24 -36.72
C ALA A 689 41.27 -23.65 -36.58
N SER A 690 41.58 -24.23 -35.38
CA SER A 690 42.73 -25.08 -34.94
C SER A 690 43.62 -24.45 -33.83
N SER A 691 44.31 -25.16 -32.92
CA SER A 691 44.22 -26.54 -32.37
C SER A 691 45.24 -26.70 -31.20
N GLY A 692 45.13 -27.78 -30.39
CA GLY A 692 46.17 -28.23 -29.44
C GLY A 692 45.76 -28.07 -27.95
N SER A 693 45.63 -29.10 -27.10
CA SER A 693 46.45 -30.30 -26.79
C SER A 693 47.59 -30.05 -25.81
N GLY A 694 47.42 -30.51 -24.56
CA GLY A 694 48.47 -30.56 -23.53
C GLY A 694 47.92 -31.17 -22.22
N ARG A 695 48.48 -32.30 -21.77
CA ARG A 695 48.01 -33.09 -20.59
C ARG A 695 49.23 -33.61 -19.79
N MET A 696 49.01 -33.97 -18.52
CA MET A 696 49.93 -34.66 -17.57
C MET A 696 50.96 -33.74 -16.88
N ASP A 697 51.41 -33.90 -15.63
CA ASP A 697 51.01 -34.67 -14.41
C ASP A 697 51.80 -34.09 -13.19
N GLY A 698 51.57 -34.36 -11.89
CA GLY A 698 50.58 -35.24 -11.22
C GLY A 698 50.94 -35.68 -9.77
N VAL A 699 51.35 -34.78 -8.85
CA VAL A 699 51.76 -35.09 -7.46
C VAL A 699 51.07 -34.13 -6.46
N VAL A 700 50.02 -34.49 -5.72
CA VAL A 700 49.92 -35.33 -4.49
C VAL A 700 50.64 -34.77 -3.25
N PHE A 701 49.86 -34.13 -2.35
CA PHE A 701 49.95 -34.36 -0.90
C PHE A 701 48.54 -34.26 -0.28
N LEU A 702 48.35 -34.85 0.90
CA LEU A 702 47.08 -35.40 1.39
C LEU A 702 46.65 -34.79 2.75
N PHE A 703 45.34 -34.87 3.06
CA PHE A 703 44.63 -34.60 4.33
C PHE A 703 44.25 -33.13 4.64
N LEU A 704 43.06 -32.82 5.22
CA LEU A 704 41.97 -33.63 5.80
C LEU A 704 40.62 -32.86 5.73
N MET A 705 39.48 -33.50 5.40
CA MET A 705 38.07 -33.25 5.88
C MET A 705 37.45 -31.80 5.84
N VAL A 706 36.18 -31.52 5.50
CA VAL A 706 34.89 -32.26 5.50
C VAL A 706 33.97 -31.82 4.31
N LEU A 707 33.16 -32.78 3.83
CA LEU A 707 31.86 -32.77 3.13
C LEU A 707 31.00 -31.46 3.13
N PHE A 708 30.09 -31.15 2.18
CA PHE A 708 29.61 -31.74 0.90
C PHE A 708 28.91 -30.62 0.07
N GLY A 709 28.61 -30.84 -1.22
CA GLY A 709 27.75 -29.96 -2.04
C GLY A 709 26.96 -30.71 -3.13
N LEU A 710 26.37 -29.96 -4.08
CA LEU A 710 25.62 -30.36 -5.31
C LEU A 710 24.13 -30.72 -5.10
N VAL A 711 23.12 -30.01 -5.61
CA VAL A 711 22.83 -29.43 -6.96
C VAL A 711 22.61 -30.47 -8.09
N THR A 712 21.32 -30.78 -8.33
CA THR A 712 20.57 -31.16 -9.57
C THR A 712 20.96 -32.33 -10.52
N GLN A 713 19.95 -33.17 -10.82
CA GLN A 713 19.56 -33.75 -12.16
C GLN A 713 18.13 -34.36 -12.02
N ARG A 714 17.08 -33.91 -12.72
CA ARG A 714 16.58 -34.16 -14.11
C ARG A 714 15.70 -35.43 -14.37
N VAL A 715 14.38 -35.19 -14.49
CA VAL A 715 13.34 -35.64 -15.46
C VAL A 715 13.27 -37.08 -16.06
N VAL A 716 12.02 -37.58 -16.22
CA VAL A 716 11.42 -38.52 -17.21
C VAL A 716 10.91 -39.90 -16.69
N LEU A 717 9.74 -40.31 -17.19
CA LEU A 717 8.89 -41.50 -16.92
C LEU A 717 7.99 -41.39 -15.66
N ALA A 718 6.74 -41.86 -15.66
CA ALA A 718 6.12 -42.85 -16.55
C ALA A 718 4.67 -42.54 -16.99
N LYS A 719 4.27 -43.13 -18.14
CA LYS A 719 2.89 -43.34 -18.58
C LYS A 719 2.70 -44.87 -18.70
N LEU A 720 1.52 -45.38 -18.35
CA LEU A 720 1.10 -46.81 -18.34
C LEU A 720 1.67 -47.67 -17.18
N VAL A 721 0.79 -48.21 -16.33
CA VAL A 721 0.24 -49.59 -16.42
C VAL A 721 -1.07 -49.65 -15.62
N SER A 722 -2.05 -50.40 -16.17
CA SER A 722 -3.38 -50.78 -15.63
C SER A 722 -4.29 -49.65 -15.11
#